data_AF-A0A8S0TD46-F1
#
_entry.id   AF-A0A8S0TD46-F1
#
_cell.length_a   1.000
_cell.length_b   1.000
_cell.length_c   1.000
_cell.angle_alpha   90.00
_cell.angle_beta   90.00
_cell.angle_gamma   90.00
#
_symmetry.space_group_name_H-M   'P 1'
#
loop_
_entity.id
_entity.type
_entity.pdbx_description
1 polymer ?
#
loop_
_entity_poly.entity_id
_entity_poly.type
_entity_poly.pdbx_seq_one_letter_code
_entity_poly.pdbx_strand_id
1 'polypeptide(L)'
;MIDSKAPIPWIGVYAAVASGIWTLLLFADTIHSLGRRKLWFPCRYAALNAAFVALIGIAVKLPMDLTTPMPGMYVQAAKRVGFAFLCASTAHAIPSLGSMSNREIIVNLTAIGMLKVSLAVDVIIQVLTGVIEDDFRVMVVVIDVYMLFILISSALTVSTRKMHLEHKYNELHARVSAEELQRDKIMVFDKLKSHVKKYRVMAETGDPRLVMARSDDFWVLSLICGFFSVDGIEVISNNKPEIASDYKWSVYLVYCAQSLGICLCILMSIGRMALAIFYISRNIKKSTITSISLEIKSYRINKLVEWKKRLPPSQVRNQKLRKIIYETRNLLLNICIRTQLVIVIMNKLLMACLPYLIYLKVVEIPRSYWKLIGNLLSATLFDYMVFQPLIVRWLNVIKNFFSGESKASVNPIESENRLGYEKALENYFVLLESEAVEEVHLMFINASTNSFITTGTKRQPRCLMKLMEKSTSFEGVLKFESDQVSLIICEEPLNCWSLSMATLTSIMIAIPNVQNEEKNQLLRSVIEGFKYVRPMEKSLDVHKKIVNSTSAADFAWGLVEMRNKWLDMDLQEIATVSKSSKETLQNLANRSEEILKKLTSRMNGNAMESSVNLPENIIIANSMYKIQFAVDIFAACLTNLPRLILKKCSNNAIEEREKSIEEASYILGETQGILEVLQKHEIPNLSPDQSIYINEWRTFLKHTDHGISGPTPSSENIVTASSGEVHLDIQELRASATEEALGTDEGDAESHVSGEVEESDDEEENNQA
;
A
#
# COMPACT_ATOMS: atom_id res chain seq x y z
N MET A 1 -11.67 -39.23 45.29
CA MET A 1 -12.39 -37.93 45.31
C MET A 1 -11.60 -36.96 44.44
N ILE A 2 -12.16 -36.50 43.32
CA ILE A 2 -11.51 -35.48 42.49
C ILE A 2 -11.68 -34.15 43.24
N ASP A 3 -10.58 -33.49 43.57
CA ASP A 3 -10.61 -32.15 44.18
C ASP A 3 -11.38 -31.21 43.25
N SER A 4 -12.53 -30.70 43.71
CA SER A 4 -13.41 -29.83 42.92
C SER A 4 -12.73 -28.52 42.51
N LYS A 5 -11.59 -28.18 43.14
CA LYS A 5 -10.77 -27.00 42.85
C LYS A 5 -9.60 -27.27 41.90
N ALA A 6 -9.34 -28.53 41.53
CA ALA A 6 -8.25 -28.90 40.62
C ALA A 6 -8.25 -28.16 39.26
N PRO A 7 -9.40 -27.78 38.65
CA PRO A 7 -9.43 -27.06 37.38
C PRO A 7 -9.08 -25.56 37.48
N ILE A 8 -9.20 -24.94 38.66
CA ILE A 8 -9.14 -23.48 38.83
C ILE A 8 -7.76 -22.90 38.43
N PRO A 9 -6.62 -23.50 38.81
CA PRO A 9 -5.31 -23.04 38.32
C PRO A 9 -5.17 -23.11 36.79
N TRP A 10 -5.79 -24.08 36.13
CA TRP A 10 -5.76 -24.20 34.67
C TRP A 10 -6.57 -23.10 33.98
N ILE A 11 -7.67 -22.65 34.60
CA ILE A 11 -8.41 -21.46 34.13
C ILE A 11 -7.52 -20.21 34.18
N GLY A 12 -6.72 -20.06 35.24
CA GLY A 12 -5.75 -18.97 35.34
C GLY A 12 -4.64 -19.06 34.28
N VAL A 13 -4.13 -20.26 33.98
CA VAL A 13 -3.17 -20.46 32.87
C VAL A 13 -3.79 -20.06 31.54
N TYR A 14 -5.05 -20.46 31.28
CA TYR A 14 -5.77 -20.08 30.07
C TYR A 14 -5.92 -18.56 29.93
N ALA A 15 -6.26 -17.86 31.02
CA ALA A 15 -6.31 -16.40 31.04
C ALA A 15 -4.92 -15.77 30.79
N ALA A 16 -3.86 -16.30 31.39
CA ALA A 16 -2.50 -15.82 31.20
C ALA A 16 -2.01 -15.98 29.76
N VAL A 17 -2.32 -17.11 29.11
CA VAL A 17 -2.00 -17.37 27.70
C VAL A 17 -2.75 -16.38 26.80
N ALA A 18 -4.04 -16.15 27.02
CA ALA A 18 -4.81 -15.19 26.24
C ALA A 18 -4.28 -13.76 26.40
N SER A 19 -3.94 -13.35 27.63
CA SER A 19 -3.27 -12.07 27.90
C SER A 19 -1.90 -11.98 27.19
N GLY A 20 -1.11 -13.06 27.21
CA GLY A 20 0.17 -13.12 26.53
C GLY A 20 0.06 -12.99 25.00
N ILE A 21 -0.91 -13.68 24.38
CA ILE A 21 -1.19 -13.56 22.95
C ILE A 21 -1.55 -12.11 22.59
N TRP A 22 -2.43 -11.47 23.37
CA TRP A 22 -2.78 -10.07 23.16
C TRP A 22 -1.57 -9.14 23.29
N THR A 23 -0.73 -9.35 24.32
CA THR A 23 0.52 -8.60 24.52
C THR A 23 1.49 -8.77 23.35
N LEU A 24 1.58 -9.95 22.74
CA LEU A 24 2.38 -10.18 21.53
C LEU A 24 1.85 -9.40 20.32
N LEU A 25 0.52 -9.29 20.16
CA LEU A 25 -0.07 -8.47 19.10
C LEU A 25 0.25 -6.98 19.29
N LEU A 26 0.19 -6.47 20.52
CA LEU A 26 0.60 -5.10 20.86
C LEU A 26 2.09 -4.85 20.53
N PHE A 27 2.95 -5.83 20.81
CA PHE A 27 4.36 -5.76 20.47
C PHE A 27 4.62 -5.78 18.96
N ALA A 28 3.88 -6.59 18.21
CA ALA A 28 3.96 -6.63 16.75
C ALA A 28 3.56 -5.28 16.12
N ASP A 29 2.51 -4.62 16.63
CA ASP A 29 2.14 -3.26 16.21
C ASP A 29 3.25 -2.25 16.53
N THR A 30 3.92 -2.39 17.68
CA THR A 30 5.05 -1.53 18.06
C THR A 30 6.21 -1.65 17.06
N ILE A 31 6.64 -2.88 16.74
CA ILE A 31 7.71 -3.13 15.76
C ILE A 31 7.31 -2.62 14.38
N HIS A 32 6.09 -2.91 13.93
CA HIS A 32 5.60 -2.50 12.62
C HIS A 32 5.60 -0.97 12.49
N SER A 33 5.13 -0.27 13.53
CA SER A 33 5.08 1.18 13.55
C SER A 33 6.46 1.82 13.51
N LEU A 34 7.40 1.31 14.31
CA LEU A 34 8.79 1.77 14.30
C LEU A 34 9.44 1.52 12.94
N GLY A 35 9.29 0.32 12.37
CA GLY A 35 9.84 -0.03 11.06
C GLY A 35 9.29 0.84 9.92
N ARG A 36 8.04 1.32 10.02
CA ARG A 36 7.40 2.23 9.06
C ARG A 36 7.58 3.71 9.41
N ARG A 37 8.33 4.05 10.46
CA ARG A 37 8.52 5.43 10.96
C ARG A 37 7.20 6.14 11.31
N LYS A 38 6.18 5.37 11.72
CA LYS A 38 4.92 5.91 12.23
C LYS A 38 5.02 6.06 13.74
N LEU A 39 4.90 7.27 14.26
CA LEU A 39 4.97 7.54 15.70
C LEU A 39 3.61 7.46 16.41
N TRP A 40 2.53 7.35 15.63
CA TRP A 40 1.17 7.26 16.16
C TRP A 40 0.67 5.81 16.34
N PHE A 41 1.50 4.79 16.05
CA PHE A 41 1.22 3.37 16.31
C PHE A 41 -0.13 2.91 15.73
N PRO A 42 -0.24 2.63 14.42
CA PRO A 42 -1.48 2.12 13.85
C PRO A 42 -1.83 0.76 14.46
N CYS A 43 -3.08 0.58 14.88
CA CYS A 43 -3.58 -0.69 15.43
C CYS A 43 -3.90 -1.65 14.29
N ARG A 44 -2.88 -2.34 13.77
CA ARG A 44 -3.02 -3.27 12.64
C ARG A 44 -3.28 -4.68 13.12
N TYR A 45 -2.52 -5.15 14.11
CA TYR A 45 -2.63 -6.47 14.69
C TYR A 45 -3.48 -6.46 15.96
N ALA A 46 -3.31 -5.46 16.83
CA ALA A 46 -4.09 -5.25 18.04
C ALA A 46 -5.34 -4.39 17.78
N ALA A 47 -6.19 -4.82 16.84
CA ALA A 47 -7.40 -4.12 16.42
C ALA A 47 -8.67 -4.64 17.12
N LEU A 48 -9.71 -3.81 17.19
CA LEU A 48 -11.03 -4.18 17.68
C LEU A 48 -11.73 -5.10 16.66
N ASN A 49 -11.66 -6.40 16.92
CA ASN A 49 -12.31 -7.43 16.11
C ASN A 49 -12.85 -8.58 16.98
N ALA A 50 -13.42 -9.61 16.36
CA ALA A 50 -13.94 -10.77 17.08
C ALA A 50 -12.85 -11.49 17.92
N ALA A 51 -11.62 -11.57 17.39
CA ALA A 51 -10.49 -12.17 18.10
C ALA A 51 -10.10 -11.37 19.35
N PHE A 52 -10.10 -10.04 19.27
CA PHE A 52 -9.93 -9.17 20.44
C PHE A 52 -10.98 -9.46 21.52
N VAL A 53 -12.26 -9.47 21.17
CA VAL A 53 -13.33 -9.70 22.17
C VAL A 53 -13.20 -11.08 22.81
N ALA A 54 -12.86 -12.11 22.03
CA ALA A 54 -12.63 -13.45 22.54
C ALA A 54 -11.40 -13.52 23.48
N LEU A 55 -10.24 -13.01 23.05
CA LEU A 55 -9.01 -13.01 23.84
C LEU A 55 -9.16 -12.22 25.13
N ILE A 56 -9.77 -11.04 25.05
CA ILE A 56 -10.03 -10.20 26.21
C ILE A 56 -11.06 -10.87 27.15
N GLY A 57 -12.13 -11.44 26.62
CA GLY A 57 -13.11 -12.20 27.41
C GLY A 57 -12.48 -13.36 28.19
N ILE A 58 -11.49 -14.04 27.60
CA ILE A 58 -10.72 -15.08 28.28
C ILE A 58 -9.76 -14.47 29.32
N ALA A 59 -9.07 -13.39 28.98
CA ALA A 59 -8.10 -12.72 29.85
C ALA A 59 -8.76 -12.18 31.14
N VAL A 60 -10.01 -11.73 31.07
CA VAL A 60 -10.75 -11.17 32.22
C VAL A 60 -11.47 -12.23 33.07
N LYS A 61 -11.23 -13.54 32.85
CA LYS A 61 -11.85 -14.60 33.67
C LYS A 61 -11.56 -14.46 35.17
N LEU A 62 -10.33 -14.10 35.53
CA LEU A 62 -9.94 -13.91 36.94
C LEU A 62 -10.76 -12.80 37.63
N PRO A 63 -10.89 -11.57 37.08
CA PRO A 63 -11.75 -10.55 37.66
C PRO A 63 -13.26 -10.87 37.61
N MET A 64 -13.72 -11.67 36.64
CA MET A 64 -15.14 -12.10 36.54
C MET A 64 -15.53 -13.22 37.50
N ASP A 65 -14.59 -13.87 38.18
CA ASP A 65 -14.92 -15.00 39.06
C ASP A 65 -15.69 -14.56 40.33
N LEU A 66 -16.96 -14.97 40.38
CA LEU A 66 -17.93 -14.78 41.48
C LEU A 66 -17.87 -15.88 42.54
N THR A 67 -17.33 -17.04 42.20
CA THR A 67 -17.58 -18.29 42.93
C THR A 67 -16.48 -18.64 43.93
N THR A 68 -15.27 -18.10 43.73
CA THR A 68 -14.12 -18.40 44.58
C THR A 68 -13.78 -17.23 45.52
N PRO A 69 -13.66 -17.46 46.84
CA PRO A 69 -13.25 -16.41 47.77
C PRO A 69 -11.78 -16.04 47.54
N MET A 70 -11.49 -14.74 47.41
CA MET A 70 -10.16 -14.23 47.09
C MET A 70 -9.72 -13.09 48.02
N PRO A 71 -9.51 -13.35 49.32
CA PRO A 71 -9.13 -12.32 50.30
C PRO A 71 -7.66 -11.89 50.18
N GLY A 72 -6.79 -12.71 49.57
CA GLY A 72 -5.36 -12.43 49.50
C GLY A 72 -5.03 -11.13 48.73
N MET A 73 -4.20 -10.26 49.32
CA MET A 73 -3.83 -8.97 48.74
C MET A 73 -3.31 -9.07 47.29
N TYR A 74 -2.48 -10.08 47.01
CA TYR A 74 -1.92 -10.31 45.68
C TYR A 74 -2.99 -10.67 44.63
N VAL A 75 -3.99 -11.43 45.05
CA VAL A 75 -5.10 -11.89 44.20
C VAL A 75 -6.03 -10.74 43.90
N GLN A 76 -6.28 -9.88 44.90
CA GLN A 76 -7.01 -8.64 44.71
C GLN A 76 -6.28 -7.66 43.77
N ALA A 77 -4.95 -7.59 43.85
CA ALA A 77 -4.13 -6.81 42.92
C ALA A 77 -4.21 -7.36 41.49
N ALA A 78 -4.16 -8.68 41.30
CA ALA A 78 -4.34 -9.31 39.99
C ALA A 78 -5.73 -9.06 39.40
N LYS A 79 -6.80 -9.05 40.22
CA LYS A 79 -8.12 -8.60 39.77
C LYS A 79 -8.09 -7.16 39.27
N ARG A 80 -7.50 -6.22 40.04
CA ARG A 80 -7.35 -4.81 39.64
C ARG A 80 -6.59 -4.65 38.32
N VAL A 81 -5.47 -5.35 38.17
CA VAL A 81 -4.67 -5.36 36.94
C VAL A 81 -5.47 -5.93 35.76
N GLY A 82 -6.30 -6.95 35.97
CA GLY A 82 -7.19 -7.48 34.92
C GLY A 82 -8.19 -6.46 34.38
N PHE A 83 -8.82 -5.66 35.27
CA PHE A 83 -9.68 -4.56 34.83
C PHE A 83 -8.89 -3.45 34.11
N ALA A 84 -7.74 -3.06 34.66
CA ALA A 84 -6.88 -2.05 34.02
C ALA A 84 -6.42 -2.50 32.63
N PHE A 85 -6.10 -3.79 32.47
CA PHE A 85 -5.72 -4.39 31.19
C PHE A 85 -6.85 -4.35 30.17
N LEU A 86 -8.09 -4.67 30.56
CA LEU A 86 -9.27 -4.51 29.71
C LEU A 86 -9.46 -3.06 29.25
N CYS A 87 -9.38 -2.11 30.19
CA CYS A 87 -9.52 -0.68 29.90
C CYS A 87 -8.43 -0.19 28.95
N ALA A 88 -7.15 -0.48 29.26
CA ALA A 88 -6.00 -0.09 28.46
C ALA A 88 -6.06 -0.70 27.05
N SER A 89 -6.47 -1.96 26.94
CA SER A 89 -6.61 -2.63 25.64
C SER A 89 -7.77 -2.06 24.82
N THR A 90 -8.89 -1.71 25.48
CA THR A 90 -10.03 -1.04 24.83
C THR A 90 -9.62 0.35 24.32
N ALA A 91 -8.91 1.13 25.14
CA ALA A 91 -8.40 2.44 24.74
C ALA A 91 -7.43 2.32 23.57
N HIS A 92 -6.52 1.35 23.64
CA HIS A 92 -5.57 1.09 22.56
C HIS A 92 -6.26 0.75 21.24
N ALA A 93 -7.35 -0.02 21.27
CA ALA A 93 -8.04 -0.50 20.06
C ALA A 93 -8.90 0.58 19.36
N ILE A 94 -9.17 1.74 19.97
CA ILE A 94 -10.07 2.77 19.40
C ILE A 94 -9.68 3.27 18.01
N PRO A 95 -8.40 3.52 17.68
CA PRO A 95 -8.00 3.92 16.35
C PRO A 95 -8.45 2.92 15.26
N SER A 96 -8.59 1.63 15.58
CA SER A 96 -9.04 0.62 14.62
C SER A 96 -10.48 0.80 14.13
N LEU A 97 -11.33 1.55 14.86
CA LEU A 97 -12.65 1.96 14.35
C LEU A 97 -12.54 2.72 13.01
N GLY A 98 -11.41 3.40 12.79
CA GLY A 98 -11.09 4.10 11.55
C GLY A 98 -10.95 3.17 10.34
N SER A 99 -10.51 1.93 10.50
CA SER A 99 -10.40 0.98 9.37
C SER A 99 -11.68 0.17 9.13
N MET A 100 -12.56 0.06 10.12
CA MET A 100 -13.68 -0.89 10.07
C MET A 100 -14.85 -0.41 9.21
N SER A 101 -15.55 -1.35 8.55
CA SER A 101 -16.79 -1.04 7.85
C SER A 101 -17.92 -0.68 8.84
N ASN A 102 -18.96 0.03 8.39
CA ASN A 102 -20.08 0.40 9.28
C ASN A 102 -20.76 -0.83 9.93
N ARG A 103 -20.78 -1.97 9.21
CA ARG A 103 -21.33 -3.23 9.72
C ARG A 103 -20.42 -3.83 10.79
N GLU A 104 -19.11 -3.89 10.54
CA GLU A 104 -18.13 -4.38 11.52
C GLU A 104 -18.13 -3.55 12.80
N ILE A 105 -18.22 -2.22 12.68
CA ILE A 105 -18.33 -1.33 13.84
C ILE A 105 -19.50 -1.74 14.73
N ILE A 106 -20.68 -1.98 14.16
CA ILE A 106 -21.87 -2.39 14.92
C ILE A 106 -21.63 -3.74 15.62
N VAL A 107 -21.18 -4.75 14.86
CA VAL A 107 -20.99 -6.11 15.40
C VAL A 107 -19.97 -6.12 16.54
N ASN A 108 -18.81 -5.49 16.33
CA ASN A 108 -17.74 -5.50 17.32
C ASN A 108 -18.08 -4.64 18.54
N LEU A 109 -18.80 -3.51 18.34
CA LEU A 109 -19.28 -2.67 19.43
C LEU A 109 -20.34 -3.38 20.28
N THR A 110 -21.25 -4.14 19.67
CA THR A 110 -22.22 -4.97 20.39
C THR A 110 -21.51 -6.03 21.21
N ALA A 111 -20.52 -6.72 20.65
CA ALA A 111 -19.78 -7.77 21.33
C ALA A 111 -18.98 -7.25 22.54
N ILE A 112 -18.22 -6.15 22.38
CA ILE A 112 -17.50 -5.54 23.51
C ILE A 112 -18.46 -4.92 24.53
N GLY A 113 -19.60 -4.40 24.09
CA GLY A 113 -20.65 -3.90 24.98
C GLY A 113 -21.23 -5.00 25.86
N MET A 114 -21.55 -6.16 25.29
CA MET A 114 -22.02 -7.33 26.06
C MET A 114 -20.99 -7.77 27.10
N LEU A 115 -19.71 -7.84 26.72
CA LEU A 115 -18.64 -8.23 27.64
C LEU A 115 -18.52 -7.26 28.82
N LYS A 116 -18.47 -5.95 28.55
CA LYS A 116 -18.35 -4.92 29.58
C LYS A 116 -19.57 -4.83 30.50
N VAL A 117 -20.78 -4.97 29.95
CA VAL A 117 -22.01 -5.01 30.76
C VAL A 117 -22.02 -6.23 31.68
N SER A 118 -21.63 -7.41 31.17
CA SER A 118 -21.55 -8.62 31.98
C SER A 118 -20.56 -8.43 33.14
N LEU A 119 -19.39 -7.87 32.85
CA LEU A 119 -18.37 -7.56 33.85
C LEU A 119 -18.87 -6.57 34.92
N ALA A 120 -19.60 -5.53 34.51
CA ALA A 120 -20.18 -4.57 35.44
C ALA A 120 -21.20 -5.22 36.38
N VAL A 121 -22.08 -6.08 35.85
CA VAL A 121 -23.07 -6.83 36.65
C VAL A 121 -22.37 -7.76 37.63
N ASP A 122 -21.34 -8.49 37.19
CA ASP A 122 -20.58 -9.40 38.06
C ASP A 122 -19.97 -8.64 39.24
N VAL A 123 -19.35 -7.48 39.01
CA VAL A 123 -18.78 -6.69 40.11
C VAL A 123 -19.87 -6.14 41.04
N ILE A 124 -21.02 -5.69 40.52
CA ILE A 124 -22.15 -5.26 41.35
C ILE A 124 -22.59 -6.40 42.27
N ILE A 125 -22.68 -7.63 41.76
CA ILE A 125 -23.00 -8.81 42.57
C ILE A 125 -21.92 -9.05 43.64
N GLN A 126 -20.63 -8.96 43.30
CA GLN A 126 -19.54 -9.15 44.27
C GLN A 126 -19.57 -8.09 45.39
N VAL A 127 -19.98 -6.84 45.08
CA VAL A 127 -20.15 -5.77 46.07
C VAL A 127 -21.36 -6.05 46.97
N LEU A 128 -22.50 -6.41 46.39
CA LEU A 128 -23.73 -6.70 47.15
C LEU A 128 -23.60 -7.91 48.08
N THR A 129 -22.78 -8.89 47.70
CA THR A 129 -22.54 -10.11 48.49
C THR A 129 -21.55 -9.90 49.64
N GLY A 130 -20.96 -8.71 49.79
CA GLY A 130 -20.02 -8.40 50.87
C GLY A 130 -18.70 -9.18 50.78
N VAL A 131 -18.42 -9.85 49.65
CA VAL A 131 -17.16 -10.56 49.38
C VAL A 131 -15.99 -9.56 49.20
N ILE A 132 -16.30 -8.26 49.15
CA ILE A 132 -15.38 -7.16 48.83
C ILE A 132 -15.62 -6.01 49.81
N GLU A 133 -14.55 -5.51 50.43
CA GLU A 133 -14.57 -4.35 51.35
C GLU A 133 -14.10 -3.03 50.70
N ASP A 134 -13.76 -3.01 49.39
CA ASP A 134 -12.94 -1.96 48.78
C ASP A 134 -13.71 -1.05 47.78
N ASP A 135 -13.86 0.24 48.14
CA ASP A 135 -14.48 1.32 47.34
C ASP A 135 -13.86 1.47 45.94
N PHE A 136 -12.60 1.05 45.78
CA PHE A 136 -11.84 1.16 44.54
C PHE A 136 -12.48 0.39 43.37
N ARG A 137 -13.14 -0.75 43.62
CA ARG A 137 -13.70 -1.58 42.54
C ARG A 137 -14.98 -1.00 41.93
N VAL A 138 -15.78 -0.29 42.73
CA VAL A 138 -16.97 0.43 42.23
C VAL A 138 -16.53 1.53 41.26
N MET A 139 -15.47 2.28 41.61
CA MET A 139 -14.91 3.30 40.71
C MET A 139 -14.42 2.70 39.39
N VAL A 140 -13.72 1.56 39.43
CA VAL A 140 -13.24 0.88 38.22
C VAL A 140 -14.38 0.46 37.29
N VAL A 141 -15.51 0.00 37.83
CA VAL A 141 -16.71 -0.35 37.03
C VAL A 141 -17.36 0.89 36.41
N VAL A 142 -17.55 1.95 37.19
CA VAL A 142 -18.12 3.22 36.69
C VAL A 142 -17.29 3.74 35.53
N ILE A 143 -15.96 3.61 35.62
CA ILE A 143 -15.03 3.99 34.57
C ILE A 143 -15.11 3.05 33.37
N ASP A 144 -15.15 1.74 33.57
CA ASP A 144 -15.30 0.78 32.47
C ASP A 144 -16.57 1.04 31.64
N VAL A 145 -17.68 1.33 32.33
CA VAL A 145 -18.97 1.73 31.73
C VAL A 145 -18.85 3.08 31.02
N TYR A 146 -18.16 4.06 31.61
CA TYR A 146 -17.91 5.35 30.95
C TYR A 146 -17.04 5.20 29.68
N MET A 147 -16.02 4.35 29.72
CA MET A 147 -15.18 4.01 28.56
C MET A 147 -16.02 3.37 27.45
N LEU A 148 -17.01 2.53 27.80
CA LEU A 148 -17.96 1.97 26.85
C LEU A 148 -18.82 3.08 26.19
N PHE A 149 -19.32 4.05 26.96
CA PHE A 149 -20.06 5.18 26.40
C PHE A 149 -19.20 6.03 25.46
N ILE A 150 -17.94 6.28 25.81
CA ILE A 150 -17.01 6.97 24.90
C ILE A 150 -16.78 6.13 23.65
N LEU A 151 -16.58 4.81 23.76
CA LEU A 151 -16.40 3.93 22.59
C LEU A 151 -17.60 3.96 21.65
N ILE A 152 -18.82 3.85 22.18
CA ILE A 152 -20.07 3.98 21.41
C ILE A 152 -20.15 5.36 20.75
N SER A 153 -19.76 6.40 21.49
CA SER A 153 -19.74 7.77 20.98
C SER A 153 -18.75 7.96 19.82
N SER A 154 -17.53 7.48 19.98
CA SER A 154 -16.49 7.46 18.96
C SER A 154 -16.94 6.67 17.72
N ALA A 155 -17.60 5.53 17.89
CA ALA A 155 -18.16 4.73 16.80
C ALA A 155 -19.28 5.46 16.01
N LEU A 156 -20.08 6.30 16.67
CA LEU A 156 -21.06 7.12 15.97
C LEU A 156 -20.39 8.24 15.16
N THR A 157 -19.33 8.84 15.70
CA THR A 157 -18.63 9.95 15.03
C THR A 157 -17.70 9.50 13.91
N VAL A 158 -17.08 8.30 14.00
CA VAL A 158 -16.10 7.83 13.00
C VAL A 158 -16.69 7.75 11.60
N SER A 159 -17.93 7.27 11.44
CA SER A 159 -18.56 7.20 10.12
C SER A 159 -18.78 8.59 9.51
N THR A 160 -19.06 9.62 10.32
CA THR A 160 -19.22 11.01 9.84
C THR A 160 -17.86 11.60 9.46
N ARG A 161 -16.82 11.34 10.27
CA ARG A 161 -15.45 11.75 9.98
C ARG A 161 -14.99 11.14 8.66
N LYS A 162 -15.20 9.83 8.45
CA LYS A 162 -14.88 9.15 7.18
C LYS A 162 -15.49 9.85 5.97
N MET A 163 -16.78 10.19 6.04
CA MET A 163 -17.48 10.88 4.94
C MET A 163 -16.88 12.27 4.66
N HIS A 164 -16.58 13.06 5.69
CA HIS A 164 -15.99 14.39 5.52
C HIS A 164 -14.55 14.33 5.00
N LEU A 165 -13.74 13.39 5.53
CA LEU A 165 -12.38 13.15 5.06
C LEU A 165 -12.38 12.74 3.59
N GLU A 166 -13.31 11.88 3.18
CA GLU A 166 -13.43 11.42 1.81
C GLU A 166 -13.85 12.56 0.86
N HIS A 167 -14.82 13.39 1.27
CA HIS A 167 -15.21 14.57 0.51
C HIS A 167 -14.02 15.52 0.32
N LYS A 168 -13.30 15.83 1.40
CA LYS A 168 -12.14 16.74 1.35
C LYS A 168 -10.98 16.14 0.56
N TYR A 169 -10.76 14.83 0.65
CA TYR A 169 -9.79 14.12 -0.18
C TYR A 169 -10.13 14.25 -1.66
N ASN A 170 -11.39 14.00 -2.04
CA ASN A 170 -11.84 14.11 -3.43
C ASN A 170 -11.71 15.53 -3.99
N GLU A 171 -12.00 16.55 -3.16
CA GLU A 171 -11.80 17.95 -3.51
C GLU A 171 -10.32 18.26 -3.80
N LEU A 172 -9.41 17.85 -2.90
CA LEU A 172 -7.97 18.04 -3.10
C LEU A 172 -7.43 17.23 -4.27
N HIS A 173 -7.92 16.01 -4.48
CA HIS A 173 -7.56 15.16 -5.61
C HIS A 173 -7.96 15.82 -6.94
N ALA A 174 -9.15 16.42 -7.01
CA ALA A 174 -9.59 17.17 -8.19
C ALA A 174 -8.69 18.38 -8.47
N ARG A 175 -8.23 19.09 -7.42
CA ARG A 175 -7.26 20.20 -7.57
C ARG A 175 -5.92 19.72 -8.12
N VAL A 176 -5.36 18.65 -7.55
CA VAL A 176 -4.08 18.06 -8.03
C VAL A 176 -4.22 17.60 -9.48
N SER A 177 -5.32 16.93 -9.83
CA SER A 177 -5.59 16.46 -11.20
C SER A 177 -5.74 17.63 -12.20
N ALA A 178 -6.35 18.75 -11.78
CA ALA A 178 -6.44 19.95 -12.61
C ALA A 178 -5.07 20.62 -12.86
N GLU A 179 -4.18 20.62 -11.86
CA GLU A 179 -2.78 21.08 -12.01
C GLU A 179 -1.99 20.19 -13.00
N GLU A 180 -2.32 18.90 -13.08
CA GLU A 180 -1.73 17.95 -14.02
C GLU A 180 -2.19 18.22 -15.46
N LEU A 181 -3.50 18.44 -15.68
CA LEU A 181 -4.10 18.67 -16.99
C LEU A 181 -3.61 19.97 -17.67
N GLN A 182 -3.27 21.00 -16.90
CA GLN A 182 -2.79 22.28 -17.43
C GLN A 182 -1.32 22.30 -17.86
N ARG A 183 -0.55 21.21 -17.62
CA ARG A 183 0.90 21.22 -17.84
C ARG A 183 1.34 20.08 -18.76
N ASP A 184 1.10 20.27 -20.05
CA ASP A 184 1.40 19.39 -21.22
C ASP A 184 2.89 19.07 -21.48
N LYS A 185 3.77 19.10 -20.47
CA LYS A 185 5.16 18.65 -20.59
C LYS A 185 5.44 17.47 -19.69
N ILE A 186 6.21 16.53 -20.23
CA ILE A 186 6.79 15.35 -19.58
C ILE A 186 7.09 15.66 -18.12
N MET A 187 6.56 14.83 -17.22
CA MET A 187 6.70 15.10 -15.81
C MET A 187 8.11 14.72 -15.34
N VAL A 188 8.99 15.72 -15.30
CA VAL A 188 10.36 15.61 -14.76
C VAL A 188 10.34 14.96 -13.39
N PHE A 189 11.35 14.15 -13.08
CA PHE A 189 11.47 13.38 -11.83
C PHE A 189 11.11 14.21 -10.58
N ASP A 190 11.62 15.43 -10.44
CA ASP A 190 11.31 16.30 -9.30
C ASP A 190 9.84 16.72 -9.23
N LYS A 191 9.20 16.94 -10.38
CA LYS A 191 7.77 17.24 -10.45
C LYS A 191 6.96 16.00 -10.03
N LEU A 192 7.33 14.80 -10.51
CA LEU A 192 6.66 13.55 -10.13
C LEU A 192 6.85 13.23 -8.64
N LYS A 193 8.06 13.42 -8.11
CA LYS A 193 8.37 13.35 -6.67
C LYS A 193 7.48 14.30 -5.86
N SER A 194 7.25 15.50 -6.37
CA SER A 194 6.35 16.47 -5.72
C SER A 194 4.90 15.98 -5.69
N HIS A 195 4.38 15.38 -6.77
CA HIS A 195 3.02 14.82 -6.79
C HIS A 195 2.89 13.64 -5.83
N VAL A 196 3.85 12.71 -5.81
CA VAL A 196 3.90 11.60 -4.86
C VAL A 196 3.85 12.12 -3.42
N LYS A 197 4.58 13.19 -3.10
CA LYS A 197 4.53 13.82 -1.77
C LYS A 197 3.15 14.43 -1.45
N LYS A 198 2.52 15.15 -2.38
CA LYS A 198 1.16 15.70 -2.19
C LYS A 198 0.16 14.57 -1.87
N TYR A 199 0.13 13.51 -2.69
CA TYR A 199 -0.73 12.36 -2.46
C TYR A 199 -0.41 11.64 -1.16
N ARG A 200 0.88 11.51 -0.78
CA ARG A 200 1.25 10.91 0.51
C ARG A 200 0.74 11.73 1.69
N VAL A 201 0.86 13.06 1.64
CA VAL A 201 0.32 13.94 2.68
C VAL A 201 -1.20 13.79 2.77
N MET A 202 -1.91 13.82 1.63
CA MET A 202 -3.36 13.63 1.59
C MET A 202 -3.80 12.27 2.16
N ALA A 203 -3.11 11.19 1.80
CA ALA A 203 -3.45 9.84 2.24
C ALA A 203 -3.15 9.61 3.72
N GLU A 204 -2.02 10.08 4.23
CA GLU A 204 -1.65 9.88 5.64
C GLU A 204 -2.55 10.73 6.56
N THR A 205 -2.75 12.01 6.24
CA THR A 205 -3.59 12.92 7.04
C THR A 205 -5.07 12.57 6.95
N GLY A 206 -5.50 12.01 5.81
CA GLY A 206 -6.84 11.52 5.57
C GLY A 206 -7.12 10.12 6.12
N ASP A 207 -6.14 9.39 6.68
CA ASP A 207 -6.37 8.06 7.26
C ASP A 207 -7.31 8.19 8.48
N PRO A 208 -8.53 7.61 8.43
CA PRO A 208 -9.46 7.72 9.54
C PRO A 208 -8.91 7.17 10.85
N ARG A 209 -7.96 6.22 10.82
CA ARG A 209 -7.30 5.69 12.02
C ARG A 209 -6.46 6.74 12.72
N LEU A 210 -5.71 7.55 11.97
CA LEU A 210 -4.94 8.66 12.50
C LEU A 210 -5.88 9.72 13.11
N VAL A 211 -6.99 10.00 12.44
CA VAL A 211 -8.03 10.92 12.95
C VAL A 211 -8.66 10.42 14.25
N MET A 212 -8.83 9.11 14.41
CA MET A 212 -9.27 8.53 15.67
C MET A 212 -8.17 8.60 16.75
N ALA A 213 -6.90 8.34 16.39
CA ALA A 213 -5.77 8.39 17.32
C ALA A 213 -5.49 9.78 17.90
N ARG A 214 -5.78 10.85 17.15
CA ARG A 214 -5.63 12.24 17.62
C ARG A 214 -6.89 12.84 18.23
N SER A 215 -7.98 12.07 18.31
CA SER A 215 -9.26 12.60 18.82
C SER A 215 -9.30 12.68 20.33
N ASP A 216 -9.94 13.72 20.87
CA ASP A 216 -10.10 13.95 22.31
C ASP A 216 -10.58 12.71 23.07
N ASP A 217 -11.43 11.90 22.44
CA ASP A 217 -11.94 10.65 23.00
C ASP A 217 -10.79 9.68 23.33
N PHE A 218 -9.82 9.51 22.42
CA PHE A 218 -8.65 8.64 22.64
C PHE A 218 -7.74 9.18 23.76
N TRP A 219 -7.52 10.50 23.81
CA TRP A 219 -6.70 11.14 24.82
C TRP A 219 -7.27 10.95 26.23
N VAL A 220 -8.57 11.21 26.39
CA VAL A 220 -9.28 11.00 27.66
C VAL A 220 -9.14 9.57 28.13
N LEU A 221 -9.44 8.60 27.25
CA LEU A 221 -9.37 7.18 27.61
C LEU A 221 -7.95 6.73 27.95
N SER A 222 -6.95 7.24 27.24
CA SER A 222 -5.54 6.97 27.54
C SER A 222 -5.11 7.54 28.89
N LEU A 223 -5.54 8.75 29.24
CA LEU A 223 -5.27 9.36 30.55
C LEU A 223 -5.99 8.62 31.69
N ILE A 224 -7.25 8.24 31.48
CA ILE A 224 -8.00 7.40 32.42
C ILE A 224 -7.21 6.11 32.68
N CYS A 225 -6.83 5.39 31.61
CA CYS A 225 -6.06 4.14 31.75
C CYS A 225 -4.71 4.37 32.44
N GLY A 226 -4.01 5.46 32.13
CA GLY A 226 -2.76 5.83 32.79
C GLY A 226 -2.93 6.01 34.30
N PHE A 227 -3.96 6.75 34.73
CA PHE A 227 -4.26 6.97 36.15
C PHE A 227 -4.51 5.66 36.92
N PHE A 228 -5.26 4.72 36.35
CA PHE A 228 -5.56 3.43 37.01
C PHE A 228 -4.41 2.42 36.96
N SER A 229 -3.53 2.53 35.97
CA SER A 229 -2.40 1.61 35.82
C SER A 229 -1.30 1.87 36.85
N VAL A 230 -1.17 3.11 37.33
CA VAL A 230 -0.21 3.48 38.40
C VAL A 230 -0.54 2.75 39.71
N ASP A 231 -1.82 2.62 40.06
CA ASP A 231 -2.27 1.95 41.30
C ASP A 231 -2.03 0.42 41.29
N GLY A 232 -1.94 -0.20 40.10
CA GLY A 232 -1.71 -1.64 39.94
C GLY A 232 -0.26 -2.08 40.11
N ILE A 233 0.70 -1.18 39.86
CA ILE A 233 2.15 -1.43 39.92
C ILE A 233 2.69 -1.30 41.36
N GLU A 234 2.06 -0.47 42.19
CA GLU A 234 2.47 -0.17 43.56
C GLU A 234 2.52 -1.40 44.49
N VAL A 235 1.71 -2.43 44.21
CA VAL A 235 1.56 -3.60 45.10
C VAL A 235 2.78 -4.55 45.10
N ILE A 236 3.67 -4.48 44.10
CA ILE A 236 4.80 -5.44 43.95
C ILE A 236 6.00 -5.08 44.84
N SER A 237 6.22 -3.80 45.15
CA SER A 237 7.50 -3.37 45.73
C SER A 237 7.74 -3.90 47.15
N ASN A 238 6.70 -4.24 47.91
CA ASN A 238 6.83 -4.33 49.37
C ASN A 238 6.60 -5.71 49.98
N ASN A 239 5.94 -6.68 49.32
CA ASN A 239 5.49 -7.91 49.99
C ASN A 239 5.81 -9.21 49.22
N LYS A 240 6.19 -10.27 49.96
CA LYS A 240 6.22 -11.65 49.43
C LYS A 240 4.80 -12.08 49.02
N PRO A 241 4.63 -12.81 47.90
CA PRO A 241 3.30 -13.23 47.45
C PRO A 241 2.73 -14.28 48.41
N GLU A 242 1.77 -13.88 49.24
CA GLU A 242 0.92 -14.81 49.97
C GLU A 242 -0.13 -15.35 49.01
N ILE A 243 0.12 -16.54 48.44
CA ILE A 243 -0.75 -17.15 47.42
C ILE A 243 -1.90 -17.90 48.11
N ALA A 244 -2.75 -17.17 48.84
CA ALA A 244 -3.99 -17.70 49.39
C ALA A 244 -5.12 -17.54 48.35
N SER A 245 -5.09 -18.36 47.29
CA SER A 245 -6.16 -18.44 46.28
C SER A 245 -6.24 -19.83 45.67
N ASP A 246 -7.47 -20.24 45.32
CA ASP A 246 -7.76 -21.45 44.55
C ASP A 246 -7.06 -21.46 43.17
N TYR A 247 -6.67 -20.29 42.64
CA TYR A 247 -5.88 -20.15 41.41
C TYR A 247 -4.38 -20.44 41.59
N LYS A 248 -3.88 -20.53 42.83
CA LYS A 248 -2.47 -20.85 43.13
C LYS A 248 -1.47 -19.98 42.33
N TRP A 249 -0.40 -20.55 41.78
CA TRP A 249 0.62 -19.83 41.01
C TRP A 249 0.09 -19.16 39.74
N SER A 250 -1.08 -19.56 39.24
CA SER A 250 -1.57 -19.07 37.94
C SER A 250 -1.92 -17.58 37.99
N VAL A 251 -2.26 -17.07 39.18
CA VAL A 251 -2.47 -15.63 39.44
C VAL A 251 -1.23 -14.81 39.07
N TYR A 252 -0.03 -15.31 39.40
CA TYR A 252 1.23 -14.64 39.09
C TYR A 252 1.44 -14.54 37.57
N LEU A 253 1.18 -15.61 36.83
CA LEU A 253 1.31 -15.63 35.38
C LEU A 253 0.34 -14.64 34.71
N VAL A 254 -0.92 -14.62 35.16
CA VAL A 254 -1.94 -13.66 34.69
C VAL A 254 -1.47 -12.24 34.97
N TYR A 255 -1.05 -11.96 36.21
CA TYR A 255 -0.57 -10.66 36.64
C TYR A 255 0.57 -10.15 35.74
N CYS A 256 1.62 -10.95 35.56
CA CYS A 256 2.78 -10.58 34.76
C CYS A 256 2.42 -10.31 33.29
N ALA A 257 1.63 -11.19 32.66
CA ALA A 257 1.23 -11.05 31.26
C ALA A 257 0.40 -9.79 31.02
N GLN A 258 -0.54 -9.49 31.92
CA GLN A 258 -1.41 -8.32 31.84
C GLN A 258 -0.66 -7.02 32.14
N SER A 259 0.26 -7.02 33.11
CA SER A 259 1.07 -5.86 33.46
C SER A 259 1.98 -5.44 32.30
N LEU A 260 2.59 -6.42 31.62
CA LEU A 260 3.39 -6.17 30.42
C LEU A 260 2.54 -5.56 29.29
N GLY A 261 1.34 -6.09 29.07
CA GLY A 261 0.41 -5.55 28.07
C GLY A 261 -0.02 -4.11 28.38
N ILE A 262 -0.33 -3.79 29.64
CA ILE A 262 -0.63 -2.43 30.08
C ILE A 262 0.53 -1.49 29.80
N CYS A 263 1.77 -1.90 30.13
CA CYS A 263 2.97 -1.09 29.87
C CYS A 263 3.12 -0.75 28.38
N LEU A 264 2.91 -1.73 27.49
CA LEU A 264 2.92 -1.49 26.04
C LEU A 264 1.79 -0.53 25.61
N CYS A 265 0.57 -0.69 26.13
CA CYS A 265 -0.54 0.22 25.85
C CYS A 265 -0.20 1.67 26.24
N ILE A 266 0.38 1.88 27.44
CA ILE A 266 0.80 3.20 27.92
C ILE A 266 1.90 3.77 27.02
N LEU A 267 2.92 2.98 26.69
CA LEU A 267 4.01 3.41 25.82
C LEU A 267 3.49 3.91 24.46
N MET A 268 2.57 3.17 23.85
CA MET A 268 1.97 3.54 22.58
C MET A 268 1.05 4.77 22.69
N SER A 269 0.30 4.90 23.80
CA SER A 269 -0.47 6.11 24.09
C SER A 269 0.44 7.33 24.25
N ILE A 270 1.53 7.22 25.01
CA ILE A 270 2.52 8.31 25.14
C ILE A 270 3.12 8.69 23.79
N GLY A 271 3.45 7.71 22.94
CA GLY A 271 3.95 7.96 21.58
C GLY A 271 2.98 8.78 20.72
N ARG A 272 1.69 8.44 20.74
CA ARG A 272 0.63 9.20 20.07
C ARG A 272 0.50 10.63 20.64
N MET A 273 0.62 10.76 21.95
CA MET A 273 0.49 12.05 22.63
C MET A 273 1.71 12.97 22.39
N ALA A 274 2.90 12.41 22.37
CA ALA A 274 4.15 13.16 22.19
C ALA A 274 4.14 13.95 20.87
N LEU A 275 3.60 13.38 19.79
CA LEU A 275 3.53 14.03 18.48
C LEU A 275 2.78 15.38 18.52
N ALA A 276 1.61 15.39 19.18
CA ALA A 276 0.81 16.60 19.32
C ALA A 276 1.42 17.59 20.34
N ILE A 277 2.05 17.10 21.41
CA ILE A 277 2.73 17.95 22.41
C ILE A 277 3.97 18.63 21.81
N PHE A 278 4.73 17.94 20.96
CA PHE A 278 5.85 18.54 20.23
C PHE A 278 5.38 19.68 19.31
N TYR A 279 4.22 19.54 18.67
CA TYR A 279 3.63 20.61 17.87
C TYR A 279 3.23 21.83 18.72
N ILE A 280 2.48 21.60 19.81
CA ILE A 280 2.04 22.68 20.70
C ILE A 280 3.25 23.43 21.27
N SER A 281 4.24 22.70 21.80
CA SER A 281 5.44 23.26 22.44
C SER A 281 6.29 24.15 21.52
N ARG A 282 6.41 23.78 20.24
CA ARG A 282 7.14 24.56 19.24
C ARG A 282 6.42 25.86 18.85
N ASN A 283 5.08 25.86 18.94
CA ASN A 283 4.23 27.01 18.64
C ASN A 283 3.85 27.87 19.85
N ILE A 284 4.32 27.58 21.08
CA ILE A 284 4.05 28.39 22.29
C ILE A 284 4.47 29.86 22.11
N LYS A 285 5.52 30.14 21.32
CA LYS A 285 5.93 31.53 21.02
C LYS A 285 4.94 32.30 20.13
N LYS A 286 4.00 31.61 19.46
CA LYS A 286 3.06 32.18 18.47
C LYS A 286 1.59 31.97 18.85
N SER A 287 1.30 30.99 19.69
CA SER A 287 -0.05 30.66 20.16
C SER A 287 -0.25 31.19 21.59
N THR A 288 -0.56 32.48 21.70
CA THR A 288 -1.23 32.98 22.89
C THR A 288 -2.65 32.44 22.86
N ILE A 289 -2.96 31.58 23.83
CA ILE A 289 -4.30 31.20 24.35
C ILE A 289 -5.44 31.58 23.38
N THR A 290 -5.52 30.89 22.25
CA THR A 290 -6.62 31.09 21.31
C THR A 290 -7.49 29.84 21.31
N SER A 291 -8.51 29.96 22.15
CA SER A 291 -9.73 29.17 22.17
C SER A 291 -9.61 27.72 22.65
N ILE A 292 -9.77 27.54 23.98
CA ILE A 292 -10.67 26.47 24.47
C ILE A 292 -12.08 26.88 23.99
N SER A 293 -12.31 26.79 22.69
CA SER A 293 -13.62 27.04 22.12
C SER A 293 -14.48 25.86 22.58
N LEU A 294 -15.52 26.19 23.34
CA LEU A 294 -16.61 25.28 23.72
C LEU A 294 -17.57 25.06 22.54
N GLU A 295 -17.11 25.29 21.31
CA GLU A 295 -17.89 25.05 20.12
C GLU A 295 -17.94 23.54 19.89
N ILE A 296 -19.13 22.96 20.11
CA ILE A 296 -19.39 21.58 19.73
C ILE A 296 -19.30 21.54 18.21
N LYS A 297 -18.18 21.00 17.72
CA LYS A 297 -17.89 20.95 16.29
C LYS A 297 -19.08 20.29 15.56
N SER A 298 -19.66 21.03 14.61
CA SER A 298 -20.88 20.69 13.87
C SER A 298 -20.89 19.24 13.37
N TYR A 299 -19.74 18.72 12.94
CA TYR A 299 -19.56 17.36 12.43
C TYR A 299 -19.95 16.25 13.43
N ARG A 300 -19.82 16.44 14.75
CA ARG A 300 -20.12 15.37 15.75
C ARG A 300 -21.60 15.04 15.81
N ILE A 301 -22.47 16.04 15.62
CA ILE A 301 -23.93 15.91 15.72
C ILE A 301 -24.59 15.83 14.34
N ASN A 302 -23.88 16.24 13.27
CA ASN A 302 -24.46 16.41 11.94
C ASN A 302 -25.18 15.17 11.41
N LYS A 303 -24.60 13.98 11.57
CA LYS A 303 -25.20 12.72 11.10
C LYS A 303 -26.44 12.32 11.90
N LEU A 304 -26.47 12.58 13.21
CA LEU A 304 -27.66 12.34 14.04
C LEU A 304 -28.80 13.29 13.64
N VAL A 305 -28.47 14.55 13.34
CA VAL A 305 -29.41 15.54 12.81
C VAL A 305 -29.89 15.17 11.41
N GLU A 306 -29.01 14.67 10.54
CA GLU A 306 -29.37 14.18 9.22
C GLU A 306 -30.31 12.97 9.30
N TRP A 307 -30.00 11.99 10.16
CA TRP A 307 -30.89 10.86 10.42
C TRP A 307 -32.26 11.33 10.93
N LYS A 308 -32.29 12.34 11.78
CA LYS A 308 -33.54 12.95 12.25
C LYS A 308 -34.36 13.57 11.11
N LYS A 309 -33.71 14.13 10.09
CA LYS A 309 -34.36 14.71 8.90
C LYS A 309 -34.88 13.67 7.89
N ARG A 310 -34.32 12.46 7.85
CA ARG A 310 -34.74 11.40 6.91
C ARG A 310 -36.12 10.82 7.25
N LEU A 311 -37.05 10.82 6.29
CA LEU A 311 -38.37 10.19 6.44
C LEU A 311 -38.25 8.66 6.63
N PRO A 312 -39.22 8.01 7.32
CA PRO A 312 -39.23 6.55 7.48
C PRO A 312 -39.35 5.84 6.11
N PRO A 313 -38.68 4.69 5.92
CA PRO A 313 -38.80 3.91 4.69
C PRO A 313 -40.27 3.58 4.39
N SER A 314 -40.65 3.70 3.11
CA SER A 314 -42.02 3.52 2.61
C SER A 314 -42.52 2.07 2.67
N GLN A 315 -41.65 1.11 3.00
CA GLN A 315 -41.94 -0.33 3.03
C GLN A 315 -42.87 -0.78 4.18
N VAL A 316 -43.17 0.06 5.17
CA VAL A 316 -44.10 -0.30 6.28
C VAL A 316 -45.53 0.07 5.92
N ARG A 317 -46.35 -0.93 5.56
CA ARG A 317 -47.75 -0.78 5.12
C ARG A 317 -48.70 -0.22 6.19
N ASN A 318 -48.39 -0.39 7.48
CA ASN A 318 -49.26 0.07 8.58
C ASN A 318 -48.90 1.49 9.06
N GLN A 319 -49.82 2.44 8.87
CA GLN A 319 -49.65 3.85 9.20
C GLN A 319 -49.44 4.11 10.71
N LYS A 320 -50.10 3.34 11.60
CA LYS A 320 -49.93 3.48 13.06
C LYS A 320 -48.54 3.02 13.51
N LEU A 321 -48.09 1.87 13.00
CA LEU A 321 -46.75 1.34 13.27
C LEU A 321 -45.67 2.28 12.74
N ARG A 322 -45.86 2.83 11.53
CA ARG A 322 -44.95 3.81 10.93
C ARG A 322 -44.82 5.07 11.79
N LYS A 323 -45.93 5.56 12.37
CA LYS A 323 -45.92 6.71 13.31
C LYS A 323 -45.15 6.37 14.59
N ILE A 324 -45.40 5.20 15.19
CA ILE A 324 -44.67 4.75 16.40
C ILE A 324 -43.17 4.62 16.13
N ILE A 325 -42.79 4.00 15.02
CA ILE A 325 -41.38 3.86 14.60
C ILE A 325 -40.73 5.24 14.42
N TYR A 326 -41.42 6.17 13.79
CA TYR A 326 -40.93 7.54 13.59
C TYR A 326 -40.71 8.27 14.92
N GLU A 327 -41.72 8.27 15.81
CA GLU A 327 -41.62 8.93 17.12
C GLU A 327 -40.54 8.29 18.00
N THR A 328 -40.49 6.96 18.04
CA THR A 328 -39.48 6.23 18.81
C THR A 328 -38.07 6.52 18.29
N ARG A 329 -37.89 6.50 16.96
CA ARG A 329 -36.61 6.86 16.33
C ARG A 329 -36.21 8.30 16.64
N ASN A 330 -37.16 9.24 16.58
CA ASN A 330 -36.90 10.65 16.84
C ASN A 330 -36.52 10.89 18.31
N LEU A 331 -37.21 10.23 19.25
CA LEU A 331 -36.88 10.23 20.67
C LEU A 331 -35.47 9.68 20.91
N LEU A 332 -35.15 8.51 20.32
CA LEU A 332 -33.82 7.90 20.43
C LEU A 332 -32.72 8.82 19.88
N LEU A 333 -32.95 9.46 18.73
CA LEU A 333 -32.00 10.41 18.15
C LEU A 333 -31.81 11.65 19.04
N ASN A 334 -32.88 12.20 19.64
CA ASN A 334 -32.76 13.31 20.58
C ASN A 334 -31.94 12.93 21.83
N ILE A 335 -32.18 11.73 22.37
CA ILE A 335 -31.39 11.20 23.49
C ILE A 335 -29.92 11.06 23.06
N CYS A 336 -29.65 10.46 21.90
CA CYS A 336 -28.29 10.30 21.38
C CYS A 336 -27.57 11.64 21.22
N ILE A 337 -28.24 12.66 20.65
CA ILE A 337 -27.67 13.99 20.47
C ILE A 337 -27.34 14.62 21.83
N ARG A 338 -28.25 14.52 22.81
CA ARG A 338 -28.01 15.03 24.17
C ARG A 338 -26.87 14.29 24.87
N THR A 339 -26.80 12.96 24.74
CA THR A 339 -25.72 12.16 25.32
C THR A 339 -24.37 12.48 24.68
N GLN A 340 -24.31 12.65 23.35
CA GLN A 340 -23.11 13.10 22.64
C GLN A 340 -22.59 14.43 23.17
N LEU A 341 -23.50 15.39 23.39
CA LEU A 341 -23.18 16.69 23.95
C LEU A 341 -22.60 16.58 25.36
N VAL A 342 -23.24 15.80 26.24
CA VAL A 342 -22.78 15.58 27.61
C VAL A 342 -21.40 14.93 27.63
N ILE A 343 -21.17 13.89 26.81
CA ILE A 343 -19.87 13.21 26.71
C ILE A 343 -18.77 14.19 26.29
N VAL A 344 -19.03 15.07 25.32
CA VAL A 344 -18.04 16.07 24.88
C VAL A 344 -17.66 17.01 26.02
N ILE A 345 -18.64 17.51 26.78
CA ILE A 345 -18.39 18.42 27.90
C ILE A 345 -17.59 17.71 28.99
N MET A 346 -17.98 16.48 29.36
CA MET A 346 -17.27 15.68 30.35
C MET A 346 -15.83 15.36 29.91
N ASN A 347 -15.62 14.97 28.64
CA ASN A 347 -14.30 14.70 28.09
C ASN A 347 -13.39 15.94 28.19
N LYS A 348 -13.90 17.14 27.88
CA LYS A 348 -13.12 18.39 28.00
C LYS A 348 -12.74 18.70 29.45
N LEU A 349 -13.67 18.57 30.39
CA LEU A 349 -13.38 18.75 31.82
C LEU A 349 -12.32 17.75 32.29
N LEU A 350 -12.47 16.49 31.87
CA LEU A 350 -11.58 15.42 32.28
C LEU A 350 -10.17 15.55 31.68
N MET A 351 -10.04 16.05 30.44
CA MET A 351 -8.75 16.43 29.86
C MET A 351 -8.02 17.52 30.64
N ALA A 352 -8.74 18.46 31.25
CA ALA A 352 -8.13 19.50 32.08
C ALA A 352 -7.70 18.97 33.46
N CYS A 353 -8.52 18.09 34.07
CA CYS A 353 -8.28 17.60 35.43
C CYS A 353 -7.31 16.41 35.51
N LEU A 354 -7.38 15.43 34.60
CA LEU A 354 -6.61 14.19 34.70
C LEU A 354 -5.10 14.37 34.67
N PRO A 355 -4.50 15.21 33.79
CA PRO A 355 -3.05 15.42 33.81
C PRO A 355 -2.56 15.95 35.16
N TYR A 356 -3.34 16.85 35.78
CA TYR A 356 -3.06 17.38 37.11
C TYR A 356 -3.19 16.30 38.20
N LEU A 357 -4.22 15.46 38.15
CA LEU A 357 -4.40 14.34 39.09
C LEU A 357 -3.31 13.27 38.95
N ILE A 358 -2.91 12.93 37.72
CA ILE A 358 -1.80 12.02 37.43
C ILE A 358 -0.50 12.61 37.97
N TYR A 359 -0.25 13.90 37.72
CA TYR A 359 0.90 14.61 38.27
C TYR A 359 0.92 14.57 39.79
N LEU A 360 -0.20 14.89 40.46
CA LEU A 360 -0.30 14.82 41.92
C LEU A 360 0.01 13.42 42.45
N LYS A 361 -0.57 12.37 41.85
CA LYS A 361 -0.26 10.98 42.24
C LYS A 361 1.21 10.63 42.03
N VAL A 362 1.76 10.90 40.84
CA VAL A 362 3.16 10.60 40.52
C VAL A 362 4.14 11.36 41.42
N VAL A 363 3.76 12.54 41.92
CA VAL A 363 4.57 13.36 42.85
C VAL A 363 4.34 12.97 44.32
N GLU A 364 3.15 12.53 44.71
CA GLU A 364 2.84 12.06 46.07
C GLU A 364 3.43 10.68 46.38
N ILE A 365 3.45 9.76 45.41
CA ILE A 365 4.08 8.43 45.54
C ILE A 365 5.52 8.51 46.05
N PRO A 366 6.41 9.36 45.49
CA PRO A 366 7.74 9.54 46.04
C PRO A 366 7.74 10.41 47.30
N ARG A 367 6.73 11.24 47.60
CA ARG A 367 6.71 12.11 48.80
C ARG A 367 6.71 11.29 50.11
N SER A 368 6.15 10.07 50.10
CA SER A 368 6.26 9.11 51.20
C SER A 368 7.69 8.58 51.40
N TYR A 369 8.47 8.46 50.32
CA TYR A 369 9.90 8.10 50.33
C TYR A 369 10.82 9.31 50.60
N TRP A 370 10.46 10.51 50.14
CA TRP A 370 11.20 11.77 50.36
C TRP A 370 11.14 12.27 51.80
N LYS A 371 10.17 11.80 52.58
CA LYS A 371 10.16 12.04 54.04
C LYS A 371 11.33 11.35 54.76
N LEU A 372 11.94 10.33 54.14
CA LEU A 372 13.14 9.66 54.63
C LEU A 372 14.44 10.30 54.10
N ILE A 373 14.39 11.04 52.99
CA ILE A 373 15.49 11.83 52.41
C ILE A 373 15.19 13.31 52.64
N GLY A 374 14.88 13.64 53.89
CA GLY A 374 14.79 15.03 54.33
C GLY A 374 16.18 15.65 54.30
N ASN A 375 16.56 16.25 53.18
CA ASN A 375 17.34 17.48 53.05
C ASN A 375 17.86 17.64 51.61
N LEU A 376 17.20 18.49 50.81
CA LEU A 376 17.79 19.71 50.24
C LEU A 376 16.85 20.31 49.19
N LEU A 377 16.90 21.62 49.07
CA LEU A 377 16.42 22.44 47.96
C LEU A 377 17.05 22.09 46.57
N SER A 378 17.55 20.86 46.36
CA SER A 378 18.20 20.43 45.11
C SER A 378 17.27 19.75 44.10
N ALA A 379 16.02 19.41 44.47
CA ALA A 379 15.15 18.58 43.64
C ALA A 379 14.65 19.27 42.35
N THR A 380 14.45 20.59 42.36
CA THR A 380 14.10 21.32 41.12
C THR A 380 15.26 21.39 40.12
N LEU A 381 16.50 21.26 40.60
CA LEU A 381 17.69 21.15 39.76
C LEU A 381 17.98 19.69 39.35
N PHE A 382 17.71 18.70 40.22
CA PHE A 382 17.92 17.28 39.94
C PHE A 382 16.91 16.72 38.93
N ASP A 383 15.63 17.14 39.01
CA ASP A 383 14.61 16.75 38.03
C ASP A 383 14.93 17.32 36.63
N TYR A 384 15.39 18.57 36.55
CA TYR A 384 15.87 19.13 35.29
C TYR A 384 17.14 18.41 34.82
N MET A 385 18.07 18.05 35.72
CA MET A 385 19.37 17.47 35.36
C MET A 385 19.35 15.96 35.04
N VAL A 386 18.34 15.19 35.48
CA VAL A 386 18.18 13.75 35.17
C VAL A 386 17.22 13.52 34.00
N PHE A 387 16.10 14.26 33.94
CA PHE A 387 15.18 14.15 32.81
C PHE A 387 15.67 14.87 31.57
N GLN A 388 16.42 15.98 31.67
CA GLN A 388 16.99 16.62 30.48
C GLN A 388 17.90 15.69 29.67
N PRO A 389 18.89 14.95 30.23
CA PRO A 389 19.70 14.04 29.44
C PRO A 389 18.92 12.82 28.94
N LEU A 390 17.90 12.33 29.65
CA LEU A 390 17.03 11.26 29.15
C LEU A 390 16.13 11.75 28.01
N ILE A 391 15.53 12.93 28.13
CA ILE A 391 14.73 13.58 27.09
C ILE A 391 15.63 13.95 25.91
N VAL A 392 16.82 14.51 26.13
CA VAL A 392 17.79 14.85 25.07
C VAL A 392 18.34 13.58 24.42
N ARG A 393 18.59 12.50 25.16
CA ARG A 393 19.01 11.20 24.62
C ARG A 393 17.87 10.55 23.85
N TRP A 394 16.64 10.61 24.33
CA TRP A 394 15.46 10.10 23.64
C TRP A 394 15.16 10.93 22.38
N LEU A 395 15.29 12.25 22.45
CA LEU A 395 15.23 13.18 21.32
C LEU A 395 16.36 12.93 20.32
N ASN A 396 17.57 12.61 20.77
CA ASN A 396 18.69 12.25 19.90
C ASN A 396 18.52 10.86 19.30
N VAL A 397 17.96 9.89 20.03
CA VAL A 397 17.62 8.56 19.50
C VAL A 397 16.53 8.69 18.45
N ILE A 398 15.49 9.48 18.70
CA ILE A 398 14.47 9.87 17.72
C ILE A 398 15.14 10.54 16.52
N LYS A 399 15.89 11.62 16.74
CA LYS A 399 16.59 12.34 15.67
C LYS A 399 17.48 11.41 14.84
N ASN A 400 18.28 10.54 15.46
CA ASN A 400 19.17 9.60 14.77
C ASN A 400 18.40 8.47 14.08
N PHE A 401 17.29 8.00 14.65
CA PHE A 401 16.40 7.01 14.04
C PHE A 401 15.72 7.55 12.77
N PHE A 402 15.41 8.86 12.75
CA PHE A 402 14.72 9.51 11.64
C PHE A 402 15.67 10.14 10.61
N SER A 403 16.83 10.65 11.01
CA SER A 403 17.87 11.23 10.14
C SER A 403 18.69 10.16 9.40
N GLY A 404 18.08 9.10 8.89
CA GLY A 404 18.74 8.13 8.01
C GLY A 404 19.25 8.69 6.67
N GLU A 405 19.26 10.02 6.49
CA GLU A 405 20.08 10.71 5.50
C GLU A 405 21.49 10.90 6.09
N SER A 406 22.51 10.34 5.42
CA SER A 406 23.90 10.65 5.72
C SER A 406 24.08 12.17 5.80
N LYS A 407 24.85 12.64 6.79
CA LYS A 407 25.31 14.03 6.91
C LYS A 407 26.07 14.47 5.64
N ALA A 408 25.34 14.83 4.59
CA ALA A 408 25.83 15.71 3.55
C ALA A 408 25.37 17.12 3.99
N SER A 409 26.32 18.04 4.07
CA SER A 409 26.14 19.42 4.52
C SER A 409 24.94 20.07 3.82
N VAL A 410 23.85 20.30 4.56
CA VAL A 410 22.71 21.06 4.06
C VAL A 410 23.14 22.52 3.94
N ASN A 411 23.14 23.04 2.71
CA ASN A 411 23.44 24.43 2.43
C ASN A 411 22.32 25.34 2.98
N PRO A 412 22.62 26.51 3.57
CA PRO A 412 21.60 27.41 4.14
C PRO A 412 20.54 27.86 3.12
N ILE A 413 20.94 28.07 1.87
CA ILE A 413 20.06 28.48 0.76
C ILE A 413 19.07 27.35 0.38
N GLU A 414 19.47 26.09 0.54
CA GLU A 414 18.59 24.94 0.30
C GLU A 414 17.55 24.78 1.42
N SER A 415 17.85 25.24 2.64
CA SER A 415 16.94 25.20 3.78
C SER A 415 15.78 26.20 3.68
N GLU A 416 16.02 27.36 3.06
CA GLU A 416 15.01 28.42 2.88
C GLU A 416 14.03 28.05 1.75
N ASN A 417 14.53 27.47 0.66
CA ASN A 417 13.69 26.87 -0.40
C ASN A 417 12.92 25.64 0.09
N ARG A 418 13.49 24.81 0.99
CA ARG A 418 12.77 23.71 1.65
C ARG A 418 11.59 24.23 2.49
N LEU A 419 11.77 25.33 3.22
CA LEU A 419 10.73 25.91 4.07
C LEU A 419 9.53 26.42 3.25
N GLY A 420 9.78 27.06 2.10
CA GLY A 420 8.73 27.49 1.17
C GLY A 420 7.97 26.32 0.53
N TYR A 421 8.68 25.25 0.19
CA TYR A 421 8.11 24.02 -0.38
C TYR A 421 7.29 23.22 0.66
N GLU A 422 7.76 23.12 1.89
CA GLU A 422 7.02 22.49 3.00
C GLU A 422 5.72 23.24 3.29
N LYS A 423 5.76 24.58 3.26
CA LYS A 423 4.58 25.43 3.41
C LYS A 423 3.56 25.25 2.28
N ALA A 424 3.99 24.91 1.06
CA ALA A 424 3.09 24.58 -0.05
C ALA A 424 2.39 23.22 0.14
N LEU A 425 3.00 22.27 0.83
CA LEU A 425 2.41 20.96 1.15
C LEU A 425 1.31 21.04 2.22
N GLU A 426 1.31 22.08 3.06
CA GLU A 426 0.26 22.32 4.07
C GLU A 426 -1.13 22.44 3.44
N ASN A 427 -1.23 22.97 2.23
CA ASN A 427 -2.49 23.12 1.49
C ASN A 427 -3.13 21.78 1.09
N TYR A 428 -2.39 20.66 1.18
CA TYR A 428 -2.86 19.32 0.82
C TYR A 428 -3.18 18.46 2.06
N PHE A 429 -3.22 19.05 3.25
CA PHE A 429 -3.65 18.35 4.48
C PHE A 429 -5.15 18.07 4.49
N VAL A 430 -5.53 16.80 4.68
CA VAL A 430 -6.91 16.37 4.86
C VAL A 430 -7.27 16.42 6.34
N LEU A 431 -7.62 17.63 6.81
CA LEU A 431 -8.00 17.90 8.20
C LEU A 431 -9.52 18.09 8.35
N LEU A 432 -10.09 17.74 9.50
CA LEU A 432 -11.46 18.16 9.86
C LEU A 432 -11.47 19.66 10.14
N GLU A 433 -12.62 20.30 9.96
CA GLU A 433 -12.84 21.72 10.26
C GLU A 433 -12.34 22.05 11.68
N SER A 434 -11.51 23.11 11.82
CA SER A 434 -10.83 23.59 13.05
C SER A 434 -9.64 22.78 13.60
N GLU A 435 -9.03 21.87 12.83
CA GLU A 435 -7.79 21.20 13.23
C GLU A 435 -6.56 21.94 12.71
N ALA A 436 -5.53 22.08 13.55
CA ALA A 436 -4.29 22.74 13.19
C ALA A 436 -3.38 21.82 12.37
N VAL A 437 -2.62 22.41 11.43
CA VAL A 437 -1.62 21.69 10.63
C VAL A 437 -0.39 21.42 11.49
N GLU A 438 -0.08 20.14 11.71
CA GLU A 438 1.12 19.73 12.45
C GLU A 438 2.35 19.69 11.52
N GLU A 439 3.14 20.77 11.46
CA GLU A 439 4.40 20.85 10.68
C GLU A 439 5.35 19.67 10.95
N VAL A 440 5.40 19.22 12.21
CA VAL A 440 6.18 18.05 12.64
C VAL A 440 5.75 16.78 11.90
N HIS A 441 4.46 16.61 11.63
CA HIS A 441 3.92 15.48 10.89
C HIS A 441 4.37 15.48 9.43
N LEU A 442 4.47 16.66 8.81
CA LEU A 442 4.98 16.81 7.45
C LEU A 442 6.45 16.39 7.34
N MET A 443 7.28 16.75 8.32
CA MET A 443 8.69 16.33 8.37
C MET A 443 8.81 14.80 8.39
N PHE A 444 7.97 14.11 9.15
CA PHE A 444 7.94 12.64 9.20
C PHE A 444 7.46 12.02 7.88
N ILE A 445 6.38 12.55 7.28
CA ILE A 445 5.87 12.10 5.98
C ILE A 445 6.95 12.24 4.90
N ASN A 446 7.65 13.37 4.87
CA ASN A 446 8.73 13.63 3.92
C ASN A 446 9.91 12.67 4.11
N ALA A 447 10.36 12.46 5.36
CA ALA A 447 11.46 11.54 5.66
C ALA A 447 11.13 10.08 5.29
N SER A 448 9.90 9.64 5.55
CA SER A 448 9.42 8.32 5.15
C SER A 448 9.37 8.16 3.62
N THR A 449 8.75 9.14 2.93
CA THR A 449 8.65 9.13 1.46
C THR A 449 10.02 9.12 0.78
N ASN A 450 10.94 9.97 1.23
CA ASN A 450 12.32 9.98 0.72
C ASN A 450 13.00 8.63 0.96
N SER A 451 12.79 7.99 2.11
CA SER A 451 13.35 6.66 2.40
C SER A 451 12.90 5.60 1.38
N PHE A 452 11.61 5.59 0.99
CA PHE A 452 11.12 4.67 -0.05
C PHE A 452 11.76 4.95 -1.41
N ILE A 453 11.83 6.23 -1.80
CA ILE A 453 12.46 6.65 -3.06
C ILE A 453 13.94 6.23 -3.06
N THR A 454 14.70 6.54 -2.03
CA THR A 454 16.13 6.15 -1.92
C THR A 454 16.31 4.63 -1.93
N THR A 455 15.38 3.88 -1.34
CA THR A 455 15.41 2.41 -1.40
C THR A 455 15.19 1.92 -2.83
N GLY A 456 14.25 2.53 -3.58
CA GLY A 456 14.05 2.28 -5.01
C GLY A 456 15.28 2.64 -5.85
N THR A 457 15.89 3.81 -5.61
CA THR A 457 17.10 4.27 -6.33
C THR A 457 18.27 3.28 -6.20
N LYS A 458 18.36 2.54 -5.10
CA LYS A 458 19.40 1.50 -4.93
C LYS A 458 19.15 0.24 -5.76
N ARG A 459 17.93 0.06 -6.31
CA ARG A 459 17.47 -1.14 -7.01
C ARG A 459 17.12 -0.88 -8.49
N GLN A 460 17.66 0.19 -9.09
CA GLN A 460 17.40 0.52 -10.49
C GLN A 460 17.69 -0.66 -11.46
N PRO A 461 16.91 -0.80 -12.54
CA PRO A 461 17.03 -1.90 -13.51
C PRO A 461 18.20 -1.64 -14.47
N ARG A 462 19.38 -2.14 -14.09
CA ARG A 462 20.64 -1.86 -14.80
C ARG A 462 20.68 -2.42 -16.22
N CYS A 463 20.09 -3.59 -16.45
CA CYS A 463 20.11 -4.22 -17.78
C CYS A 463 19.17 -3.46 -18.72
N LEU A 464 17.97 -3.12 -18.24
CA LEU A 464 17.00 -2.33 -18.99
C LEU A 464 17.56 -0.94 -19.34
N MET A 465 18.20 -0.25 -18.39
CA MET A 465 18.81 1.05 -18.66
C MET A 465 19.87 0.99 -19.77
N LYS A 466 20.77 0.01 -19.73
CA LYS A 466 21.76 -0.22 -20.80
C LYS A 466 21.11 -0.47 -22.16
N LEU A 467 19.97 -1.16 -22.19
CA LEU A 467 19.22 -1.40 -23.42
C LEU A 467 18.60 -0.09 -23.93
N MET A 468 18.01 0.71 -23.05
CA MET A 468 17.40 2.00 -23.39
C MET A 468 18.40 3.03 -23.89
N GLU A 469 19.64 3.01 -23.39
CA GLU A 469 20.71 3.90 -23.89
C GLU A 469 21.08 3.63 -25.36
N LYS A 470 20.70 2.48 -25.93
CA LYS A 470 20.89 2.17 -27.36
C LYS A 470 19.79 2.73 -28.25
N SER A 471 18.65 3.13 -27.68
CA SER A 471 17.58 3.79 -28.43
C SER A 471 17.94 5.27 -28.59
N THR A 472 17.94 5.74 -29.83
CA THR A 472 18.29 7.13 -30.19
C THR A 472 17.07 7.93 -30.66
N SER A 473 15.95 7.26 -30.98
CA SER A 473 14.71 7.87 -31.48
C SER A 473 13.50 6.96 -31.20
N PHE A 474 12.29 7.39 -31.58
CA PHE A 474 11.09 6.55 -31.56
C PHE A 474 10.74 5.97 -32.94
N GLU A 475 11.61 6.14 -33.93
CA GLU A 475 11.37 5.76 -35.33
C GLU A 475 11.19 4.25 -35.50
N GLY A 476 11.84 3.45 -34.67
CA GLY A 476 11.64 2.01 -34.63
C GLY A 476 10.21 1.59 -34.30
N VAL A 477 9.40 2.44 -33.65
CA VAL A 477 7.96 2.17 -33.43
C VAL A 477 7.17 2.27 -34.73
N LEU A 478 7.55 3.18 -35.64
CA LEU A 478 6.92 3.31 -36.95
C LEU A 478 7.20 2.07 -37.80
N LYS A 479 8.49 1.67 -37.85
CA LYS A 479 9.01 0.53 -38.61
C LYS A 479 8.72 -0.83 -37.99
N PHE A 480 8.15 -0.85 -36.78
CA PHE A 480 7.92 -2.06 -35.98
C PHE A 480 6.98 -3.08 -36.64
N GLU A 481 5.98 -2.63 -37.39
CA GLU A 481 5.04 -3.51 -38.10
C GLU A 481 5.08 -3.19 -39.59
N SER A 482 5.24 -4.21 -40.43
CA SER A 482 5.27 -4.03 -41.88
C SER A 482 3.84 -3.82 -42.41
N ASP A 483 3.57 -2.63 -42.96
CA ASP A 483 2.29 -2.31 -43.62
C ASP A 483 2.11 -3.05 -44.96
N GLN A 484 3.15 -3.73 -45.45
CA GLN A 484 3.16 -4.45 -46.73
C GLN A 484 2.72 -5.91 -46.60
N VAL A 485 2.34 -6.35 -45.40
CA VAL A 485 1.92 -7.72 -45.12
C VAL A 485 0.39 -7.82 -45.22
N SER A 486 -0.12 -8.66 -46.13
CA SER A 486 -1.56 -8.86 -46.33
C SER A 486 -2.25 -9.35 -45.04
N LEU A 487 -3.45 -8.81 -44.77
CA LEU A 487 -4.29 -9.22 -43.64
C LEU A 487 -4.80 -10.66 -43.85
N ILE A 488 -4.41 -11.59 -42.98
CA ILE A 488 -4.87 -13.00 -43.03
C ILE A 488 -6.15 -13.20 -42.19
N ILE A 489 -6.39 -12.35 -41.19
CA ILE A 489 -7.56 -12.39 -40.30
C ILE A 489 -8.44 -11.15 -40.55
N CYS A 490 -9.76 -11.33 -40.56
CA CYS A 490 -10.73 -10.24 -40.82
C CYS A 490 -10.91 -9.26 -39.64
N GLU A 491 -10.80 -9.70 -38.40
CA GLU A 491 -10.76 -8.84 -37.20
C GLU A 491 -9.39 -8.94 -36.54
N GLU A 492 -8.62 -7.85 -36.57
CA GLU A 492 -7.25 -7.86 -36.08
C GLU A 492 -7.16 -7.59 -34.56
N PRO A 493 -6.48 -8.46 -33.78
CA PRO A 493 -6.24 -8.17 -32.38
C PRO A 493 -5.26 -6.99 -32.23
N LEU A 494 -5.61 -6.03 -31.37
CA LEU A 494 -4.73 -4.91 -31.04
C LEU A 494 -3.44 -5.42 -30.39
N ASN A 495 -2.28 -5.14 -30.97
CA ASN A 495 -1.00 -5.50 -30.34
C ASN A 495 -0.78 -4.71 -29.04
N CYS A 496 -0.24 -5.40 -28.03
CA CYS A 496 0.15 -4.80 -26.75
C CYS A 496 1.68 -4.81 -26.61
N TRP A 497 2.23 -3.90 -25.79
CA TRP A 497 3.67 -3.77 -25.57
C TRP A 497 4.30 -5.06 -25.06
N SER A 498 3.65 -5.75 -24.12
CA SER A 498 4.18 -7.01 -23.59
C SER A 498 4.27 -8.10 -24.66
N LEU A 499 3.26 -8.19 -25.53
CA LEU A 499 3.25 -9.17 -26.63
C LEU A 499 4.36 -8.85 -27.63
N SER A 500 4.47 -7.58 -28.02
CA SER A 500 5.55 -7.09 -28.89
C SER A 500 6.93 -7.45 -28.34
N MET A 501 7.17 -7.20 -27.05
CA MET A 501 8.43 -7.51 -26.39
C MET A 501 8.71 -9.02 -26.31
N ALA A 502 7.70 -9.84 -26.06
CA ALA A 502 7.84 -11.30 -26.05
C ALA A 502 8.18 -11.84 -27.45
N THR A 503 7.52 -11.33 -28.49
CA THR A 503 7.79 -11.67 -29.89
C THR A 503 9.21 -11.25 -30.29
N LEU A 504 9.62 -10.03 -29.97
CA LEU A 504 10.99 -9.55 -30.26
C LEU A 504 12.07 -10.36 -29.55
N THR A 505 11.82 -10.74 -28.30
CA THR A 505 12.76 -11.59 -27.55
C THR A 505 12.85 -12.97 -28.18
N SER A 506 11.73 -13.52 -28.65
CA SER A 506 11.69 -14.80 -29.37
C SER A 506 12.56 -14.75 -30.64
N ILE A 507 12.38 -13.70 -31.45
CA ILE A 507 13.18 -13.46 -32.67
C ILE A 507 14.66 -13.38 -32.31
N MET A 508 15.04 -12.57 -31.31
CA MET A 508 16.45 -12.40 -30.94
C MET A 508 17.10 -13.71 -30.48
N ILE A 509 16.36 -14.55 -29.73
CA ILE A 509 16.87 -15.86 -29.31
C ILE A 509 17.08 -16.78 -30.53
N ALA A 510 16.17 -16.72 -31.51
CA ALA A 510 16.22 -17.53 -32.73
C ALA A 510 17.29 -17.09 -33.75
N ILE A 511 17.80 -15.85 -33.69
CA ILE A 511 18.82 -15.39 -34.65
C ILE A 511 20.16 -16.14 -34.45
N PRO A 512 20.77 -16.67 -35.53
CA PRO A 512 22.08 -17.33 -35.49
C PRO A 512 23.21 -16.32 -35.28
N ASN A 513 24.36 -16.78 -34.76
CA ASN A 513 25.60 -15.99 -34.58
C ASN A 513 25.53 -14.78 -33.64
N VAL A 514 24.46 -14.60 -32.87
CA VAL A 514 24.40 -13.63 -31.76
C VAL A 514 25.03 -14.24 -30.51
N GLN A 515 25.92 -13.50 -29.84
CA GLN A 515 26.60 -13.99 -28.64
C GLN A 515 25.60 -14.32 -27.53
N ASN A 516 25.80 -15.46 -26.85
CA ASN A 516 24.92 -15.86 -25.74
C ASN A 516 24.85 -14.81 -24.62
N GLU A 517 25.92 -14.04 -24.39
CA GLU A 517 25.91 -12.95 -23.41
C GLU A 517 24.96 -11.82 -23.82
N GLU A 518 24.88 -11.48 -25.11
CA GLU A 518 23.93 -10.47 -25.62
C GLU A 518 22.48 -10.97 -25.52
N LYS A 519 22.23 -12.25 -25.84
CA LYS A 519 20.91 -12.88 -25.66
C LYS A 519 20.48 -12.86 -24.19
N ASN A 520 21.37 -13.24 -23.28
CA ASN A 520 21.13 -13.25 -21.84
C ASN A 520 20.93 -11.83 -21.28
N GLN A 521 21.69 -10.86 -21.78
CA GLN A 521 21.53 -9.46 -21.39
C GLN A 521 20.17 -8.92 -21.82
N LEU A 522 19.74 -9.18 -23.07
CA LEU A 522 18.40 -8.78 -23.53
C LEU A 522 17.31 -9.45 -22.71
N LEU A 523 17.41 -10.76 -22.46
CA LEU A 523 16.43 -11.50 -21.66
C LEU A 523 16.28 -10.88 -20.27
N ARG A 524 17.39 -10.55 -19.59
CA ARG A 524 17.37 -9.85 -18.30
C ARG A 524 16.75 -8.45 -18.40
N SER A 525 17.05 -7.69 -19.45
CA SER A 525 16.45 -6.37 -19.70
C SER A 525 14.93 -6.45 -19.88
N VAL A 526 14.45 -7.47 -20.60
CA VAL A 526 13.01 -7.68 -20.82
C VAL A 526 12.32 -8.11 -19.52
N ILE A 527 12.93 -9.01 -18.73
CA ILE A 527 12.44 -9.39 -17.40
C ILE A 527 12.35 -8.15 -16.48
N GLU A 528 13.38 -7.30 -16.49
CA GLU A 528 13.37 -6.04 -15.74
C GLU A 528 12.28 -5.08 -16.23
N GLY A 529 12.08 -4.97 -17.56
CA GLY A 529 11.06 -4.12 -18.17
C GLY A 529 9.63 -4.57 -17.90
N PHE A 530 9.37 -5.88 -17.88
CA PHE A 530 8.05 -6.45 -17.59
C PHE A 530 7.53 -6.13 -16.19
N LYS A 531 8.40 -5.79 -15.24
CA LYS A 531 8.00 -5.25 -13.94
C LYS A 531 7.23 -3.94 -14.06
N TYR A 532 7.41 -3.16 -15.13
CA TYR A 532 6.75 -1.87 -15.35
C TYR A 532 5.69 -1.96 -16.45
N VAL A 533 5.99 -2.65 -17.55
CA VAL A 533 5.11 -2.74 -18.73
C VAL A 533 3.79 -3.45 -18.40
N ARG A 534 3.83 -4.60 -17.73
CA ARG A 534 2.60 -5.35 -17.40
C ARG A 534 1.67 -4.57 -16.45
N PRO A 535 2.15 -4.01 -15.32
CA PRO A 535 1.30 -3.16 -14.49
C PRO A 535 0.77 -1.93 -15.21
N MET A 536 1.54 -1.38 -16.16
CA MET A 536 1.15 -0.25 -16.98
C MET A 536 -0.02 -0.60 -17.90
N GLU A 537 0.08 -1.66 -18.69
CA GLU A 537 -1.01 -2.13 -19.55
C GLU A 537 -2.27 -2.44 -18.73
N LYS A 538 -2.12 -3.18 -17.62
CA LYS A 538 -3.23 -3.52 -16.73
C LYS A 538 -3.88 -2.31 -16.08
N SER A 539 -3.09 -1.31 -15.70
CA SER A 539 -3.60 -0.15 -14.97
C SER A 539 -4.15 0.89 -15.94
N LEU A 540 -3.55 1.09 -17.10
CA LEU A 540 -3.85 2.21 -18.00
C LEU A 540 -4.85 1.85 -19.12
N ASP A 541 -5.04 0.57 -19.47
CA ASP A 541 -6.07 0.13 -20.43
C ASP A 541 -7.49 0.18 -19.81
N VAL A 542 -8.04 1.39 -19.70
CA VAL A 542 -9.38 1.65 -19.11
C VAL A 542 -10.49 0.92 -19.86
N HIS A 543 -10.37 0.82 -21.19
CA HIS A 543 -11.38 0.25 -22.08
C HIS A 543 -11.21 -1.26 -22.25
N LYS A 544 -10.19 -1.86 -21.63
CA LYS A 544 -9.88 -3.29 -21.72
C LYS A 544 -9.69 -3.78 -23.16
N LYS A 545 -9.18 -2.91 -24.04
CA LYS A 545 -9.01 -3.19 -25.47
C LYS A 545 -7.89 -4.19 -25.77
N ILE A 546 -6.87 -4.27 -24.91
CA ILE A 546 -5.69 -5.13 -25.13
C ILE A 546 -5.67 -6.36 -24.22
N VAL A 547 -6.75 -6.67 -23.49
CA VAL A 547 -6.78 -7.78 -22.52
C VAL A 547 -6.43 -9.12 -23.17
N ASN A 548 -7.03 -9.44 -24.32
CA ASN A 548 -6.74 -10.70 -25.04
C ASN A 548 -5.26 -10.79 -25.44
N SER A 549 -4.68 -9.68 -25.91
CA SER A 549 -3.27 -9.59 -26.29
C SER A 549 -2.32 -9.68 -25.09
N THR A 550 -2.71 -9.13 -23.93
CA THR A 550 -1.92 -9.29 -22.70
C THR A 550 -1.95 -10.73 -22.17
N SER A 551 -3.08 -11.44 -22.28
CA SER A 551 -3.14 -12.89 -21.95
C SER A 551 -2.24 -13.70 -22.86
N ALA A 552 -2.30 -13.43 -24.17
CA ALA A 552 -1.43 -14.03 -25.16
C ALA A 552 0.05 -13.72 -24.90
N ALA A 553 0.37 -12.50 -24.45
CA ALA A 553 1.73 -12.11 -24.05
C ALA A 553 2.25 -12.91 -22.86
N ASP A 554 1.42 -13.13 -21.83
CA ASP A 554 1.80 -13.91 -20.66
C ASP A 554 2.04 -15.39 -21.02
N PHE A 555 1.19 -15.97 -21.88
CA PHE A 555 1.40 -17.32 -22.40
C PHE A 555 2.68 -17.42 -23.24
N ALA A 556 2.87 -16.51 -24.20
CA ALA A 556 4.07 -16.49 -25.06
C ALA A 556 5.34 -16.35 -24.21
N TRP A 557 5.34 -15.41 -23.27
CA TRP A 557 6.49 -15.18 -22.41
C TRP A 557 6.83 -16.39 -21.54
N GLY A 558 5.82 -17.09 -21.01
CA GLY A 558 6.03 -18.32 -20.26
C GLY A 558 6.76 -19.40 -21.07
N LEU A 559 6.48 -19.51 -22.37
CA LEU A 559 7.18 -20.44 -23.26
C LEU A 559 8.61 -19.99 -23.57
N VAL A 560 8.81 -18.69 -23.81
CA VAL A 560 10.12 -18.12 -24.13
C VAL A 560 11.06 -18.22 -22.94
N GLU A 561 10.64 -17.74 -21.76
CA GLU A 561 11.48 -17.67 -20.56
C GLU A 561 11.80 -19.05 -19.99
N MET A 562 10.83 -19.97 -19.93
CA MET A 562 11.00 -21.24 -19.23
C MET A 562 11.45 -22.38 -20.16
N ARG A 563 11.15 -22.29 -21.45
CA ARG A 563 11.34 -23.41 -22.39
C ARG A 563 12.17 -23.04 -23.63
N ASN A 564 12.55 -21.77 -23.82
CA ASN A 564 13.15 -21.28 -25.06
C ASN A 564 12.31 -21.65 -26.30
N LYS A 565 10.98 -21.63 -26.17
CA LYS A 565 10.07 -21.96 -27.26
C LYS A 565 9.24 -20.77 -27.69
N TRP A 566 8.93 -20.72 -28.97
CA TRP A 566 7.83 -19.93 -29.52
C TRP A 566 6.76 -20.88 -30.03
N LEU A 567 5.62 -20.90 -29.33
CA LEU A 567 4.57 -21.90 -29.54
C LEU A 567 5.14 -23.33 -29.47
N ASP A 568 5.10 -24.06 -30.59
CA ASP A 568 5.60 -25.42 -30.74
C ASP A 568 7.07 -25.49 -31.17
N MET A 569 7.66 -24.38 -31.62
CA MET A 569 9.02 -24.34 -32.14
C MET A 569 10.07 -24.08 -31.07
N ASP A 570 11.21 -24.77 -31.15
CA ASP A 570 12.38 -24.53 -30.31
C ASP A 570 13.27 -23.43 -30.90
N LEU A 571 13.44 -22.33 -30.17
CA LEU A 571 14.16 -21.17 -30.66
C LEU A 571 15.67 -21.41 -30.73
N GLN A 572 16.23 -22.26 -29.86
CA GLN A 572 17.65 -22.58 -29.92
C GLN A 572 17.95 -23.51 -31.08
N GLU A 573 17.09 -24.49 -31.33
CA GLU A 573 17.19 -25.36 -32.51
C GLU A 573 17.17 -24.52 -33.80
N ILE A 574 16.21 -23.60 -33.93
CA ILE A 574 16.13 -22.68 -35.07
C ILE A 574 17.42 -21.87 -35.24
N ALA A 575 17.99 -21.37 -34.13
CA ALA A 575 19.23 -20.59 -34.16
C ALA A 575 20.46 -21.41 -34.57
N THR A 576 20.45 -22.72 -34.36
CA THR A 576 21.54 -23.62 -34.80
C THR A 576 21.41 -24.06 -36.25
N VAL A 577 20.17 -24.22 -36.73
CA VAL A 577 19.88 -24.74 -38.08
C VAL A 577 19.92 -23.64 -39.14
N SER A 578 19.47 -22.43 -38.79
CA SER A 578 19.36 -21.33 -39.75
C SER A 578 20.73 -20.76 -40.11
N LYS A 579 21.00 -20.57 -41.40
CA LYS A 579 22.29 -20.05 -41.91
C LYS A 579 22.38 -18.53 -41.82
N SER A 580 21.24 -17.84 -41.75
CA SER A 580 21.16 -16.38 -41.67
C SER A 580 19.98 -15.88 -40.84
N SER A 581 20.07 -14.62 -40.40
CA SER A 581 18.96 -13.91 -39.75
C SER A 581 17.73 -13.79 -40.66
N LYS A 582 17.95 -13.60 -41.96
CA LYS A 582 16.87 -13.54 -42.97
C LYS A 582 16.11 -14.86 -43.06
N GLU A 583 16.83 -15.98 -43.13
CA GLU A 583 16.24 -17.33 -43.17
C GLU A 583 15.46 -17.63 -41.89
N THR A 584 16.00 -17.26 -40.74
CA THR A 584 15.34 -17.38 -39.43
C THR A 584 13.98 -16.65 -39.42
N LEU A 585 13.98 -15.39 -39.86
CA LEU A 585 12.76 -14.57 -39.92
C LEU A 585 11.75 -15.15 -40.91
N GLN A 586 12.20 -15.66 -42.06
CA GLN A 586 11.33 -16.29 -43.03
C GLN A 586 10.70 -17.58 -42.48
N ASN A 587 11.46 -18.40 -41.75
CA ASN A 587 10.94 -19.62 -41.11
C ASN A 587 9.85 -19.30 -40.07
N LEU A 588 10.10 -18.30 -39.22
CA LEU A 588 9.10 -17.81 -38.24
C LEU A 588 7.85 -17.22 -38.93
N ALA A 589 8.04 -16.46 -40.01
CA ALA A 589 6.95 -15.89 -40.80
C ALA A 589 6.12 -16.98 -41.51
N ASN A 590 6.76 -17.96 -42.14
CA ASN A 590 6.07 -19.07 -42.81
C ASN A 590 5.25 -19.90 -41.82
N ARG A 591 5.82 -20.21 -40.64
CA ARG A 591 5.11 -20.96 -39.61
C ARG A 591 3.92 -20.18 -39.05
N SER A 592 4.09 -18.88 -38.80
CA SER A 592 2.96 -18.04 -38.36
C SER A 592 1.87 -17.97 -39.42
N GLU A 593 2.22 -17.80 -40.69
CA GLU A 593 1.27 -17.82 -41.81
C GLU A 593 0.50 -19.15 -41.92
N GLU A 594 1.18 -20.29 -41.75
CA GLU A 594 0.54 -21.62 -41.73
C GLU A 594 -0.51 -21.73 -40.62
N ILE A 595 -0.17 -21.29 -39.40
CA ILE A 595 -1.07 -21.29 -38.24
C ILE A 595 -2.30 -20.41 -38.51
N LEU A 596 -2.10 -19.24 -39.11
CA LEU A 596 -3.17 -18.29 -39.44
C LEU A 596 -4.08 -18.82 -40.55
N LYS A 597 -3.52 -19.36 -41.65
CA LYS A 597 -4.29 -19.97 -42.76
C LYS A 597 -5.11 -21.18 -42.30
N LYS A 598 -4.58 -21.99 -41.38
CA LYS A 598 -5.29 -23.12 -40.78
C LYS A 598 -6.54 -22.67 -40.00
N LEU A 599 -6.50 -21.49 -39.39
CA LEU A 599 -7.67 -20.92 -38.73
C LEU A 599 -8.64 -20.30 -39.74
N THR A 600 -8.18 -19.54 -40.73
CA THR A 600 -9.03 -18.93 -41.77
C THR A 600 -9.83 -19.99 -42.54
N SER A 601 -9.18 -21.11 -42.89
CA SER A 601 -9.88 -22.25 -43.52
C SER A 601 -10.93 -22.89 -42.61
N ARG A 602 -10.69 -22.97 -41.29
CA ARG A 602 -11.66 -23.49 -40.32
C ARG A 602 -12.87 -22.56 -40.17
N MET A 603 -12.66 -21.26 -40.16
CA MET A 603 -13.75 -20.26 -40.07
C MET A 603 -14.59 -20.23 -41.35
N ASN A 604 -13.97 -20.36 -42.53
CA ASN A 604 -14.68 -20.42 -43.81
C ASN A 604 -15.57 -21.67 -43.96
N GLY A 605 -15.26 -22.76 -43.25
CA GLY A 605 -16.08 -23.98 -43.23
C GLY A 605 -17.25 -23.96 -42.23
N ASN A 606 -17.17 -23.13 -41.19
CA ASN A 606 -18.11 -23.13 -40.06
C ASN A 606 -18.66 -21.72 -39.81
N ALA A 607 -19.77 -21.36 -40.46
CA ALA A 607 -20.37 -20.01 -40.42
C ALA A 607 -21.01 -19.58 -39.07
N MET A 608 -20.64 -20.19 -37.93
CA MET A 608 -21.31 -19.93 -36.64
C MET A 608 -20.40 -19.96 -35.40
N GLU A 609 -19.10 -19.64 -35.53
CA GLU A 609 -18.30 -19.22 -34.38
C GLU A 609 -18.16 -17.70 -34.38
N SER A 610 -18.80 -17.05 -33.41
CA SER A 610 -18.69 -15.60 -33.21
C SER A 610 -17.22 -15.23 -32.94
N SER A 611 -16.71 -14.24 -33.68
CA SER A 611 -15.34 -13.71 -33.70
C SER A 611 -14.81 -13.13 -32.36
N VAL A 612 -15.51 -13.33 -31.25
CA VAL A 612 -15.34 -12.50 -30.06
C VAL A 612 -14.16 -12.93 -29.17
N ASN A 613 -13.55 -14.11 -29.37
CA ASN A 613 -12.35 -14.52 -28.63
C ASN A 613 -11.40 -15.38 -29.49
N LEU A 614 -10.40 -14.76 -30.09
CA LEU A 614 -9.32 -15.47 -30.78
C LEU A 614 -8.48 -16.28 -29.76
N PRO A 615 -8.11 -17.54 -30.08
CA PRO A 615 -7.17 -18.31 -29.25
C PRO A 615 -5.80 -17.63 -29.11
N GLU A 616 -5.14 -17.81 -27.97
CA GLU A 616 -3.86 -17.14 -27.65
C GLU A 616 -2.76 -17.43 -28.69
N ASN A 617 -2.66 -18.68 -29.15
CA ASN A 617 -1.68 -19.08 -30.17
C ASN A 617 -1.85 -18.34 -31.50
N ILE A 618 -3.07 -17.91 -31.82
CA ILE A 618 -3.39 -17.18 -33.06
C ILE A 618 -2.99 -15.71 -32.93
N ILE A 619 -3.25 -15.11 -31.77
CA ILE A 619 -2.81 -13.73 -31.46
C ILE A 619 -1.28 -13.65 -31.49
N ILE A 620 -0.59 -14.63 -30.91
CA ILE A 620 0.87 -14.74 -30.91
C ILE A 620 1.41 -14.93 -32.33
N ALA A 621 0.78 -15.81 -33.13
CA ALA A 621 1.16 -16.02 -34.53
C ALA A 621 0.99 -14.74 -35.36
N ASN A 622 -0.14 -14.04 -35.21
CA ASN A 622 -0.38 -12.78 -35.90
C ASN A 622 0.66 -11.70 -35.54
N SER A 623 1.06 -11.65 -34.26
CA SER A 623 2.12 -10.76 -33.78
C SER A 623 3.47 -11.07 -34.44
N MET A 624 3.92 -12.32 -34.43
CA MET A 624 5.17 -12.76 -35.07
C MET A 624 5.18 -12.50 -36.58
N TYR A 625 4.04 -12.66 -37.25
CA TYR A 625 3.92 -12.46 -38.69
C TYR A 625 4.14 -11.01 -39.13
N LYS A 626 3.86 -10.03 -38.26
CA LYS A 626 3.90 -8.60 -38.59
C LYS A 626 5.13 -7.84 -38.08
N ILE A 627 5.77 -8.36 -37.03
CA ILE A 627 6.76 -7.62 -36.26
C ILE A 627 8.17 -7.66 -36.86
N GLN A 628 8.84 -6.50 -36.88
CA GLN A 628 10.28 -6.32 -37.11
C GLN A 628 10.98 -5.80 -35.85
N PHE A 629 12.29 -6.08 -35.72
CA PHE A 629 13.05 -5.78 -34.49
C PHE A 629 13.25 -4.28 -34.25
N ALA A 630 12.76 -3.77 -33.11
CA ALA A 630 12.94 -2.37 -32.71
C ALA A 630 13.09 -2.21 -31.18
N VAL A 631 14.24 -1.70 -30.73
CA VAL A 631 14.51 -1.38 -29.31
C VAL A 631 13.63 -0.21 -28.82
N ASP A 632 13.20 0.65 -29.73
CA ASP A 632 12.43 1.87 -29.47
C ASP A 632 11.04 1.61 -28.86
N ILE A 633 10.54 0.36 -28.96
CA ILE A 633 9.29 -0.07 -28.31
C ILE A 633 9.38 0.01 -26.79
N PHE A 634 10.53 -0.37 -26.22
CA PHE A 634 10.75 -0.24 -24.78
C PHE A 634 10.73 1.22 -24.35
N ALA A 635 11.44 2.07 -25.08
CA ALA A 635 11.49 3.50 -24.80
C ALA A 635 10.09 4.12 -24.90
N ALA A 636 9.36 3.83 -25.98
CA ALA A 636 8.02 4.34 -26.23
C ALA A 636 7.02 3.91 -25.16
N CYS A 637 7.00 2.62 -24.80
CA CYS A 637 6.15 2.12 -23.73
C CYS A 637 6.46 2.83 -22.39
N LEU A 638 7.74 2.98 -22.05
CA LEU A 638 8.17 3.54 -20.76
C LEU A 638 7.93 5.05 -20.64
N THR A 639 7.60 5.76 -21.72
CA THR A 639 7.11 7.15 -21.63
C THR A 639 5.82 7.29 -20.81
N ASN A 640 5.05 6.21 -20.67
CA ASN A 640 3.83 6.16 -19.85
C ASN A 640 4.10 5.96 -18.35
N LEU A 641 5.36 5.78 -17.94
CA LEU A 641 5.75 5.51 -16.55
C LEU A 641 5.33 6.59 -15.54
N PRO A 642 5.44 7.90 -15.83
CA PRO A 642 4.90 8.93 -14.95
C PRO A 642 3.40 8.76 -14.69
N ARG A 643 2.63 8.32 -15.69
CA ARG A 643 1.18 8.09 -15.55
C ARG A 643 0.87 6.85 -14.73
N LEU A 644 1.64 5.78 -14.88
CA LEU A 644 1.53 4.61 -14.00
C LEU A 644 1.72 5.02 -12.52
N ILE A 645 2.76 5.82 -12.24
CA ILE A 645 3.07 6.28 -10.88
C ILE A 645 1.94 7.18 -10.35
N LEU A 646 1.43 8.12 -11.17
CA LEU A 646 0.29 8.97 -10.79
C LEU A 646 -0.98 8.17 -10.54
N LYS A 647 -1.32 7.20 -11.40
CA LYS A 647 -2.49 6.34 -11.24
C LYS A 647 -2.41 5.47 -9.99
N LYS A 648 -1.21 5.03 -9.61
CA LYS A 648 -0.99 4.37 -8.30
C LYS A 648 -1.19 5.34 -7.14
N CYS A 649 -0.82 6.62 -7.28
CA CYS A 649 -1.04 7.62 -6.23
C CYS A 649 -2.52 7.98 -6.03
N SER A 650 -3.32 8.00 -7.10
CA SER A 650 -4.74 8.39 -7.08
C SER A 650 -5.72 7.26 -6.76
N ASN A 651 -5.30 6.22 -6.02
CA ASN A 651 -6.19 5.13 -5.66
C ASN A 651 -7.37 5.63 -4.79
N ASN A 652 -8.59 5.29 -5.18
CA ASN A 652 -9.81 5.74 -4.51
C ASN A 652 -10.13 4.94 -3.25
N ALA A 653 -9.62 3.72 -3.08
CA ALA A 653 -9.91 2.92 -1.89
C ALA A 653 -9.06 3.41 -0.69
N ILE A 654 -9.71 3.96 0.35
CA ILE A 654 -9.04 4.45 1.57
C ILE A 654 -8.04 3.44 2.15
N GLU A 655 -8.41 2.16 2.15
CA GLU A 655 -7.61 1.07 2.70
C GLU A 655 -6.34 0.76 1.88
N GLU A 656 -6.35 1.07 0.58
CA GLU A 656 -5.26 0.78 -0.35
C GLU A 656 -4.38 1.99 -0.66
N ARG A 657 -4.89 3.22 -0.45
CA ARG A 657 -4.20 4.49 -0.74
C ARG A 657 -2.75 4.50 -0.28
N GLU A 658 -2.52 4.22 0.98
CA GLU A 658 -1.18 4.29 1.56
C GLU A 658 -0.22 3.28 0.89
N LYS A 659 -0.65 2.02 0.79
CA LYS A 659 0.16 0.95 0.17
C LYS A 659 0.46 1.27 -1.29
N SER A 660 -0.53 1.77 -2.02
CA SER A 660 -0.40 2.16 -3.43
C SER A 660 0.58 3.32 -3.62
N ILE A 661 0.58 4.31 -2.70
CA ILE A 661 1.54 5.43 -2.73
C ILE A 661 2.94 4.97 -2.30
N GLU A 662 3.07 4.02 -1.38
CA GLU A 662 4.37 3.41 -1.05
C GLU A 662 4.98 2.71 -2.26
N GLU A 663 4.18 1.91 -2.98
CA GLU A 663 4.61 1.28 -4.23
C GLU A 663 4.98 2.33 -5.27
N ALA A 664 4.19 3.39 -5.43
CA ALA A 664 4.49 4.50 -6.34
C ALA A 664 5.80 5.22 -5.99
N SER A 665 6.06 5.45 -4.70
CA SER A 665 7.29 6.07 -4.20
C SER A 665 8.52 5.20 -4.46
N TYR A 666 8.37 3.88 -4.29
CA TYR A 666 9.42 2.92 -4.60
C TYR A 666 9.71 2.86 -6.09
N ILE A 667 8.67 2.69 -6.93
CA ILE A 667 8.81 2.66 -8.40
C ILE A 667 9.45 3.95 -8.89
N LEU A 668 9.02 5.12 -8.39
CA LEU A 668 9.62 6.41 -8.74
C LEU A 668 11.14 6.40 -8.56
N GLY A 669 11.64 5.91 -7.42
CA GLY A 669 13.07 5.80 -7.18
C GLY A 669 13.76 4.77 -8.07
N GLU A 670 13.14 3.61 -8.25
CA GLU A 670 13.65 2.50 -9.08
C GLU A 670 13.76 2.90 -10.56
N THR A 671 12.90 3.81 -11.03
CA THR A 671 12.86 4.25 -12.42
C THR A 671 13.47 5.63 -12.65
N GLN A 672 14.17 6.19 -11.66
CA GLN A 672 14.79 7.50 -11.78
C GLN A 672 15.71 7.58 -13.02
N GLY A 673 16.62 6.61 -13.19
CA GLY A 673 17.53 6.57 -14.34
C GLY A 673 16.81 6.41 -15.69
N ILE A 674 15.72 5.65 -15.73
CA ILE A 674 14.86 5.51 -16.93
C ILE A 674 14.26 6.87 -17.30
N LEU A 675 13.71 7.59 -16.33
CA LEU A 675 13.11 8.90 -16.56
C LEU A 675 14.14 9.94 -17.03
N GLU A 676 15.38 9.86 -16.54
CA GLU A 676 16.50 10.70 -17.00
C GLU A 676 16.92 10.39 -18.44
N VAL A 677 16.92 9.10 -18.85
CA VAL A 677 17.20 8.70 -20.24
C VAL A 677 16.09 9.13 -21.20
N LEU A 678 14.82 8.95 -20.81
CA LEU A 678 13.68 9.35 -21.64
C LEU A 678 13.58 10.87 -21.85
N GLN A 679 14.07 11.67 -20.91
CA GLN A 679 14.10 13.14 -21.03
C GLN A 679 15.06 13.64 -22.13
N LYS A 680 16.03 12.82 -22.55
CA LYS A 680 16.94 13.18 -23.64
C LYS A 680 16.26 13.12 -25.01
N HIS A 681 15.09 12.51 -25.11
CA HIS A 681 14.38 12.27 -26.36
C HIS A 681 13.17 13.20 -26.49
N GLU A 682 12.87 13.63 -27.72
CA GLU A 682 11.64 14.37 -28.01
C GLU A 682 10.46 13.40 -28.05
N ILE A 683 9.56 13.48 -27.06
CA ILE A 683 8.44 12.55 -26.91
C ILE A 683 7.25 13.03 -27.76
N PRO A 684 6.59 12.15 -28.53
CA PRO A 684 5.36 12.45 -29.27
C PRO A 684 4.28 13.07 -28.38
N ASN A 685 3.58 14.10 -28.89
CA ASN A 685 2.48 14.75 -28.18
C ASN A 685 1.17 13.94 -28.32
N LEU A 686 1.19 12.71 -27.83
CA LEU A 686 0.03 11.82 -27.80
C LEU A 686 -0.82 12.08 -26.55
N SER A 687 -2.15 12.08 -26.72
CA SER A 687 -3.05 12.19 -25.58
C SER A 687 -2.88 11.00 -24.62
N PRO A 688 -3.29 11.16 -23.35
CA PRO A 688 -3.03 10.12 -22.37
C PRO A 688 -3.59 8.74 -22.64
N ASP A 689 -4.77 8.69 -23.24
CA ASP A 689 -5.44 7.45 -23.57
C ASP A 689 -4.90 6.83 -24.86
N GLN A 690 -4.26 7.61 -25.73
CA GLN A 690 -3.70 7.14 -26.99
C GLN A 690 -2.34 6.46 -26.80
N SER A 691 -1.45 7.03 -25.98
CA SER A 691 -0.06 6.54 -25.90
C SER A 691 0.11 5.15 -25.27
N ILE A 692 -0.97 4.53 -24.78
CA ILE A 692 -0.99 3.13 -24.33
C ILE A 692 -1.11 2.17 -25.51
N TYR A 693 -1.62 2.60 -26.66
CA TYR A 693 -1.82 1.74 -27.82
C TYR A 693 -0.71 1.97 -28.85
N ILE A 694 0.00 0.90 -29.22
CA ILE A 694 1.07 0.94 -30.22
C ILE A 694 0.57 1.55 -31.54
N ASN A 695 -0.65 1.20 -31.95
CA ASN A 695 -1.23 1.68 -33.21
C ASN A 695 -1.42 3.21 -33.25
N GLU A 696 -1.71 3.83 -32.11
CA GLU A 696 -1.84 5.30 -32.01
C GLU A 696 -0.47 5.97 -32.14
N TRP A 697 0.59 5.37 -31.56
CA TRP A 697 1.97 5.80 -31.78
C TRP A 697 2.35 5.75 -33.26
N ARG A 698 2.06 4.63 -33.92
CA ARG A 698 2.34 4.45 -35.35
C ARG A 698 1.60 5.49 -36.19
N THR A 699 0.32 5.71 -35.90
CA THR A 699 -0.50 6.69 -36.63
C THR A 699 0.05 8.11 -36.48
N PHE A 700 0.46 8.51 -35.28
CA PHE A 700 1.03 9.83 -35.03
C PHE A 700 2.38 10.03 -35.75
N LEU A 701 3.27 9.03 -35.70
CA LEU A 701 4.58 9.12 -36.36
C LEU A 701 4.44 9.21 -37.89
N LYS A 702 3.52 8.43 -38.51
CA LYS A 702 3.21 8.52 -39.95
C LYS A 702 2.82 9.92 -40.40
N HIS A 703 2.01 10.62 -39.60
CA HIS A 703 1.57 11.97 -39.95
C HIS A 703 2.65 13.04 -39.80
N THR A 704 3.67 12.78 -38.98
CA THR A 704 4.76 13.75 -38.75
C THR A 704 5.79 13.69 -39.89
N ASP A 705 6.06 12.51 -40.44
CA ASP A 705 6.97 12.32 -41.59
C ASP A 705 6.46 12.97 -42.89
N HIS A 706 5.14 12.97 -43.12
CA HIS A 706 4.56 13.60 -44.31
C HIS A 706 4.54 15.14 -44.27
N GLY A 707 4.97 15.76 -43.16
CA GLY A 707 5.03 17.22 -42.98
C GLY A 707 6.35 17.88 -43.40
N ILE A 708 7.40 17.11 -43.71
CA ILE A 708 8.74 17.63 -44.04
C ILE A 708 9.02 17.40 -45.52
N SER A 709 8.40 18.19 -46.40
CA SER A 709 8.86 18.35 -47.79
C SER A 709 8.97 19.83 -48.14
N GLY A 710 10.17 20.39 -47.96
CA GLY A 710 10.60 21.73 -48.37
C GLY A 710 12.09 21.70 -48.77
N PRO A 711 12.57 22.61 -49.63
CA PRO A 711 13.42 22.25 -50.76
C PRO A 711 14.90 22.06 -50.42
N THR A 712 15.52 21.19 -51.23
CA THR A 712 16.91 20.74 -51.27
C THR A 712 17.95 21.85 -51.09
N PRO A 713 18.97 21.68 -50.22
CA PRO A 713 20.19 22.48 -50.29
C PRO A 713 21.28 21.79 -51.11
N SER A 714 22.08 22.63 -51.76
CA SER A 714 23.22 22.35 -52.61
C SER A 714 24.30 21.47 -51.96
N SER A 715 24.95 20.69 -52.81
CA SER A 715 26.15 19.88 -52.58
C SER A 715 27.29 20.63 -51.90
N GLU A 716 27.82 20.10 -50.80
CA GLU A 716 29.24 20.21 -50.44
C GLU A 716 29.66 19.06 -49.49
N ASN A 717 30.82 18.49 -49.79
CA ASN A 717 31.37 17.26 -49.21
C ASN A 717 31.85 17.44 -47.76
N ILE A 718 31.44 16.55 -46.85
CA ILE A 718 32.19 16.23 -45.63
C ILE A 718 32.22 14.71 -45.44
N VAL A 719 33.43 14.18 -45.39
CA VAL A 719 33.79 12.77 -45.16
C VAL A 719 33.45 12.37 -43.71
N THR A 720 32.63 11.34 -43.53
CA THR A 720 32.45 10.65 -42.24
C THR A 720 32.73 9.16 -42.38
N ALA A 721 33.48 8.65 -41.40
CA ALA A 721 33.96 7.28 -41.30
C ALA A 721 32.81 6.27 -41.13
N SER A 722 32.93 5.16 -41.87
CA SER A 722 32.07 3.99 -41.82
C SER A 722 32.00 3.38 -40.41
N SER A 723 30.82 3.45 -39.82
CA SER A 723 30.36 2.57 -38.73
C SER A 723 29.27 1.70 -39.34
N GLY A 724 29.53 0.40 -39.47
CA GLY A 724 28.65 -0.56 -40.12
C GLY A 724 27.34 -0.74 -39.37
N GLU A 725 26.34 0.05 -39.76
CA GLU A 725 24.93 -0.15 -39.41
C GLU A 725 24.34 -1.08 -40.47
N VAL A 726 24.01 -2.32 -40.10
CA VAL A 726 23.33 -3.27 -40.99
C VAL A 726 21.86 -2.84 -41.10
N HIS A 727 21.59 -1.93 -42.05
CA HIS A 727 20.23 -1.67 -42.50
C HIS A 727 19.84 -2.79 -43.47
N LEU A 728 19.05 -3.76 -42.97
CA LEU A 728 18.45 -4.80 -43.78
C LEU A 728 17.18 -4.21 -44.43
N ASP A 729 17.31 -3.66 -45.63
CA ASP A 729 16.18 -3.28 -46.47
C ASP A 729 15.48 -4.56 -47.00
N ILE A 730 14.53 -5.06 -46.20
CA ILE A 730 13.70 -6.24 -46.51
C ILE A 730 12.75 -5.98 -47.70
N GLN A 731 12.59 -4.72 -48.11
CA GLN A 731 11.71 -4.30 -49.19
C GLN A 731 12.17 -4.78 -50.57
N GLU A 732 13.49 -4.81 -50.80
CA GLU A 732 14.10 -5.30 -52.05
C GLU A 732 14.00 -6.83 -52.16
N LEU A 733 13.92 -7.51 -51.00
CA LEU A 733 13.90 -8.97 -50.92
C LEU A 733 12.52 -9.58 -51.21
N ARG A 734 11.42 -8.84 -51.00
CA ARG A 734 10.07 -9.31 -51.36
C ARG A 734 9.73 -9.12 -52.83
N ALA A 735 10.23 -8.07 -53.47
CA ALA A 735 9.99 -7.83 -54.89
C ALA A 735 10.57 -8.98 -55.75
N SER A 736 11.77 -9.47 -55.40
CA SER A 736 12.44 -10.57 -56.11
C SER A 736 11.69 -11.92 -56.07
N ALA A 737 10.97 -12.22 -54.98
CA ALA A 737 10.24 -13.48 -54.82
C ALA A 737 8.92 -13.52 -55.59
N THR A 738 8.33 -12.36 -55.90
CA THR A 738 7.13 -12.26 -56.75
C THR A 738 7.45 -12.31 -58.24
N GLU A 739 8.66 -11.93 -58.66
CA GLU A 739 9.07 -12.01 -60.08
C GLU A 739 9.45 -13.45 -60.50
N GLU A 740 10.03 -14.26 -59.60
CA GLU A 740 10.35 -15.67 -59.89
C GLU A 740 9.11 -16.59 -60.03
N ALA A 741 7.94 -16.17 -59.55
CA ALA A 741 6.70 -16.94 -59.65
C ALA A 741 5.91 -16.73 -60.97
N LEU A 742 6.38 -15.86 -61.87
CA LEU A 742 5.67 -15.50 -63.11
C LEU A 742 6.43 -15.84 -64.41
N GLY A 743 7.63 -16.44 -64.31
CA GLY A 743 8.44 -16.80 -65.47
C GLY A 743 8.93 -18.25 -65.40
N THR A 744 8.09 -19.22 -65.71
CA THR A 744 8.45 -20.53 -66.31
C THR A 744 7.20 -21.37 -66.53
N ASP A 745 6.55 -21.20 -67.67
CA ASP A 745 5.71 -22.24 -68.29
C ASP A 745 5.95 -22.19 -69.79
N GLU A 746 6.94 -22.96 -70.25
CA GLU A 746 7.00 -23.51 -71.60
C GLU A 746 7.92 -24.73 -71.51
N GLY A 747 7.29 -25.89 -71.41
CA GLY A 747 7.96 -27.19 -71.44
C GLY A 747 8.30 -27.60 -72.87
N ASP A 748 9.49 -28.15 -73.04
CA ASP A 748 9.81 -29.02 -74.17
C ASP A 748 10.47 -30.30 -73.66
N ALA A 749 10.04 -31.41 -74.27
CA ALA A 749 10.25 -32.77 -73.84
C ALA A 749 11.47 -33.44 -74.50
N GLU A 750 11.95 -34.48 -73.81
CA GLU A 750 12.66 -35.67 -74.31
C GLU A 750 14.00 -35.53 -75.06
N SER A 751 15.07 -36.11 -74.51
CA SER A 751 15.50 -37.47 -74.90
C SER A 751 16.83 -37.91 -74.26
N HIS A 752 16.79 -39.15 -73.77
CA HIS A 752 17.85 -40.15 -73.55
C HIS A 752 19.32 -39.81 -73.87
N VAL A 753 20.20 -40.02 -72.86
CA VAL A 753 21.49 -40.72 -73.04
C VAL A 753 21.75 -41.61 -71.83
N SER A 754 21.99 -42.88 -72.13
CA SER A 754 22.42 -43.99 -71.27
C SER A 754 23.94 -44.20 -71.33
N GLY A 755 24.52 -44.74 -70.25
CA GLY A 755 25.89 -45.29 -70.18
C GLY A 755 26.52 -45.01 -68.82
N GLU A 756 26.27 -45.82 -67.79
CA GLU A 756 27.14 -46.94 -67.36
C GLU A 756 28.60 -46.55 -67.12
N VAL A 757 29.02 -46.50 -65.84
CA VAL A 757 30.27 -47.14 -65.35
C VAL A 757 30.09 -47.49 -63.86
N GLU A 758 29.99 -48.80 -63.63
CA GLU A 758 30.54 -49.66 -62.56
C GLU A 758 30.77 -49.14 -61.12
N GLU A 759 30.09 -49.84 -60.20
CA GLU A 759 30.50 -50.14 -58.83
C GLU A 759 31.89 -50.80 -58.77
N SER A 760 32.67 -50.43 -57.75
CA SER A 760 33.22 -51.43 -56.82
C SER A 760 33.70 -50.73 -55.55
N ASP A 761 33.03 -51.09 -54.46
CA ASP A 761 33.44 -50.90 -53.09
C ASP A 761 34.82 -51.52 -52.84
N ASP A 762 35.60 -50.90 -51.96
CA ASP A 762 36.48 -51.64 -51.07
C ASP A 762 36.49 -50.98 -49.68
N GLU A 763 36.32 -51.87 -48.72
CA GLU A 763 36.27 -51.72 -47.27
C GLU A 763 37.58 -51.13 -46.70
N GLU A 764 37.50 -50.39 -45.59
CA GLU A 764 37.93 -50.87 -44.27
C GLU A 764 38.02 -49.74 -43.23
N GLU A 765 37.42 -50.04 -42.08
CA GLU A 765 37.65 -49.45 -40.77
C GLU A 765 39.14 -49.23 -40.45
N ASN A 766 39.51 -48.08 -39.88
CA ASN A 766 39.79 -47.97 -38.44
C ASN A 766 40.41 -46.63 -38.00
N ASN A 767 39.91 -46.19 -36.84
CA ASN A 767 40.59 -45.55 -35.71
C ASN A 767 41.21 -44.13 -35.80
N GLN A 768 40.56 -43.26 -35.02
CA GLN A 768 41.12 -42.40 -33.96
C GLN A 768 42.31 -41.47 -34.28
N ALA A 769 42.01 -40.17 -34.29
CA ALA A 769 42.56 -39.18 -33.35
C ALA A 769 41.68 -37.93 -33.32
#